data_AF-A0A1I4VLJ1-F1
#
_entry.id   AF-A0A1I4VLJ1-F1
#
_cell.length_a   1.000
_cell.length_b   1.000
_cell.length_c   1.000
_cell.angle_alpha   90.00
_cell.angle_beta   90.00
_cell.angle_gamma   90.00
#
_symmetry.space_group_name_H-M   'P 1'
#
loop_
_entity.id
_entity.type
_entity.pdbx_description
1 polymer ?
#
loop_
_entity_poly.entity_id
_entity_poly.type
_entity_poly.pdbx_seq_one_letter_code
_entity_poly.pdbx_strand_id
1 'polypeptide(L)'
;MRYQLSPRRIGMKHSFSSTALALFIGLGSLSLSSNTFAANSWDKLQPDRDEVIASLNVVELLKRHHYSKPPLDDARSAIIYDSYLKLLDPSRSYFLASDIAEFDKWKLQFDDFLKSGDLNPGFTIYKRYLDRVKTRLEFALAELNKGVDKMDFTTKETLLIDRKDAPWLKTTAELDDLWRKRVKDEVLRMKIAGKDNKQIQETLTKRFKNQLSRLDQTRAEDIFQAYINNFAMSYDPHTNYLSPDNAENFDINMSLSLEGIGAVLQSDNDQVKVVRLVPAGPADKTKQVAPADKIIGVAQGDKEMVDVVGWRLDEVVKLIRGPKGTVVRLEVIPASNAPNDQTSKIVSITREAVKLEDQAVKKSILNLKQDGKDYKLGVIEIPAFYLDFKAFRAGDPDYKSTTRDVKKILTELQKDKVDGVIIDLRNNGGGSLQEATELTSLFIDKGPTVLVRNADGRVDVLEDENPGAFYKGPMALLVNRLSASASEIFAGAMQDYHRALIIGGQTFGKGTVQTIQPLNHGELKLTLAKFYRVSGQSTQHQGVLPDIDYPSIIDTKEIGESALPESMPWDTIRPAIKPAVDPFKPFIAQLKAEHDQRTAKDAEFVFIRDKLALAQKLMEEKTVSLNEAERRAQHADIEAKQLAMENARRKAKGEAPLKELKKEDEDALATEPDKVKPEDDAYLSETGRILLDYLKLNTAVASNKK
;
A
#
# COMPACT_ATOMS: atom_id res chain seq x y z
N MET A 1 2.82 -46.87 -67.81
CA MET A 1 1.83 -47.63 -68.60
C MET A 1 0.48 -46.94 -68.40
N ARG A 2 -0.17 -46.35 -69.43
CA ARG A 2 -0.97 -47.01 -70.50
C ARG A 2 -2.16 -47.79 -69.91
N TYR A 3 -3.45 -47.55 -70.20
CA TYR A 3 -4.22 -46.52 -70.96
C TYR A 3 -5.58 -46.37 -70.20
N GLN A 4 -6.15 -45.18 -69.96
CA GLN A 4 -7.05 -44.42 -70.83
C GLN A 4 -8.29 -45.20 -71.37
N LEU A 5 -9.52 -44.80 -70.97
CA LEU A 5 -10.57 -44.26 -71.86
C LEU A 5 -11.94 -44.07 -71.15
N SER A 6 -12.78 -43.22 -71.75
CA SER A 6 -14.13 -42.74 -71.34
C SER A 6 -14.99 -42.69 -72.63
N PRO A 7 -16.23 -42.14 -72.72
CA PRO A 7 -17.36 -41.93 -71.79
C PRO A 7 -18.71 -42.43 -72.44
N ARG A 8 -19.88 -41.82 -72.06
CA ARG A 8 -21.21 -41.75 -72.77
C ARG A 8 -22.20 -42.91 -72.56
N ARG A 9 -23.55 -42.73 -72.58
CA ARG A 9 -24.50 -41.58 -72.37
C ARG A 9 -25.96 -42.12 -72.46
N ILE A 10 -26.95 -41.45 -71.84
CA ILE A 10 -28.43 -41.54 -72.16
C ILE A 10 -29.10 -42.89 -71.79
N GLY A 11 -30.35 -42.98 -71.30
CA GLY A 11 -31.38 -41.96 -71.01
C GLY A 11 -32.66 -42.53 -70.33
N MET A 12 -33.62 -41.65 -70.04
CA MET A 12 -34.81 -41.84 -69.18
C MET A 12 -35.96 -42.71 -69.74
N LYS A 13 -36.79 -43.27 -68.82
CA LYS A 13 -38.29 -43.41 -68.79
C LYS A 13 -38.69 -44.40 -67.66
N HIS A 14 -39.90 -44.50 -67.09
CA HIS A 14 -41.20 -43.78 -67.11
C HIS A 14 -41.79 -43.90 -65.68
N SER A 15 -42.07 -42.83 -64.91
CA SER A 15 -43.35 -42.08 -64.74
C SER A 15 -44.52 -42.79 -64.02
N PHE A 16 -45.11 -42.08 -63.03
CA PHE A 16 -46.38 -42.33 -62.28
C PHE A 16 -46.39 -43.45 -61.21
N SER A 17 -47.17 -43.39 -60.12
CA SER A 17 -47.61 -42.27 -59.23
C SER A 17 -48.34 -42.83 -57.99
N SER A 18 -48.17 -42.19 -56.82
CA SER A 18 -49.12 -42.11 -55.66
C SER A 18 -49.94 -43.37 -55.26
N THR A 19 -49.75 -43.97 -54.09
CA THR A 19 -50.43 -43.68 -52.79
C THR A 19 -50.13 -44.85 -51.82
N ALA A 20 -50.21 -44.78 -50.47
CA ALA A 20 -50.48 -43.73 -49.49
C ALA A 20 -49.97 -44.20 -48.08
N LEU A 21 -50.29 -43.42 -47.04
CA LEU A 21 -50.18 -43.71 -45.59
C LEU A 21 -48.81 -43.44 -44.93
N ALA A 22 -48.61 -42.18 -44.52
CA ALA A 22 -47.55 -41.77 -43.61
C ALA A 22 -47.97 -42.04 -42.15
N LEU A 23 -47.13 -42.76 -41.41
CA LEU A 23 -47.27 -42.96 -39.96
C LEU A 23 -46.39 -41.93 -39.23
N PHE A 24 -47.00 -40.90 -38.63
CA PHE A 24 -46.26 -39.92 -37.83
C PHE A 24 -45.86 -40.53 -36.47
N ILE A 25 -44.62 -40.97 -36.33
CA ILE A 25 -44.00 -41.22 -35.02
C ILE A 25 -43.29 -39.94 -34.58
N GLY A 26 -43.86 -39.27 -33.58
CA GLY A 26 -43.27 -38.09 -32.96
C GLY A 26 -42.07 -38.45 -32.09
N LEU A 27 -40.87 -38.47 -32.67
CA LEU A 27 -39.63 -38.41 -31.92
C LEU A 27 -39.41 -36.97 -31.45
N GLY A 28 -39.75 -36.71 -30.18
CA GLY A 28 -39.46 -35.43 -29.54
C GLY A 28 -37.96 -35.23 -29.42
N SER A 29 -37.39 -34.39 -30.29
CA SER A 29 -36.03 -33.89 -30.14
C SER A 29 -35.98 -33.00 -28.89
N LEU A 30 -35.48 -33.56 -27.78
CA LEU A 30 -35.00 -32.79 -26.65
C LEU A 30 -33.86 -31.91 -27.15
N SER A 31 -34.18 -30.65 -27.44
CA SER A 31 -33.18 -29.60 -27.65
C SER A 31 -32.35 -29.51 -26.38
N LEU A 32 -31.14 -30.07 -26.40
CA LEU A 32 -30.10 -29.73 -25.45
C LEU A 32 -29.77 -28.26 -25.67
N SER A 33 -30.46 -27.38 -24.95
CA SER A 33 -30.11 -25.98 -24.83
C SER A 33 -28.74 -25.90 -24.18
N SER A 34 -27.68 -25.94 -24.99
CA SER A 34 -26.38 -25.47 -24.56
C SER A 34 -26.56 -24.01 -24.21
N ASN A 35 -26.62 -23.70 -22.92
CA ASN A 35 -26.47 -22.35 -22.41
C ASN A 35 -25.06 -21.90 -22.80
N THR A 36 -24.95 -21.32 -23.99
CA THR A 36 -23.79 -20.56 -24.42
C THR A 36 -23.77 -19.32 -23.54
N PHE A 37 -23.10 -19.43 -22.39
CA PHE A 37 -22.72 -18.27 -21.60
C PHE A 37 -22.09 -17.25 -22.54
N ALA A 38 -22.50 -15.99 -22.43
CA ALA A 38 -21.86 -14.93 -23.19
C ALA A 38 -20.37 -14.91 -22.81
N ALA A 39 -19.50 -14.94 -23.82
CA ALA A 39 -18.06 -14.93 -23.60
C ALA A 39 -17.66 -13.71 -22.76
N ASN A 40 -16.88 -13.92 -21.71
CA ASN A 40 -16.41 -12.85 -20.84
C ASN A 40 -15.35 -12.02 -21.57
N SER A 41 -15.21 -10.74 -21.22
CA SER A 41 -14.20 -9.88 -21.85
C SER A 41 -12.77 -10.42 -21.67
N TRP A 42 -12.54 -11.14 -20.57
CA TRP A 42 -11.25 -11.74 -20.21
C TRP A 42 -10.95 -13.08 -20.89
N ASP A 43 -11.90 -13.77 -21.52
CA ASP A 43 -11.66 -15.11 -22.09
C ASP A 43 -10.50 -15.12 -23.10
N LYS A 44 -10.44 -14.05 -23.89
CA LYS A 44 -9.41 -13.76 -24.91
C LYS A 44 -8.08 -13.25 -24.34
N LEU A 45 -7.97 -12.93 -23.04
CA LEU A 45 -6.72 -12.46 -22.46
C LEU A 45 -5.70 -13.60 -22.43
N GLN A 46 -4.52 -13.29 -22.97
CA GLN A 46 -3.36 -14.16 -23.08
C GLN A 46 -2.12 -13.28 -22.95
N PRO A 47 -0.98 -13.84 -22.51
CA PRO A 47 0.26 -13.09 -22.44
C PRO A 47 0.71 -12.63 -23.83
N ASP A 48 1.22 -11.41 -23.95
CA ASP A 48 1.83 -10.92 -25.18
C ASP A 48 3.33 -11.29 -25.29
N ARG A 49 3.95 -10.90 -26.41
CA ARG A 49 5.34 -11.23 -26.68
C ARG A 49 6.32 -10.53 -25.74
N ASP A 50 6.06 -9.27 -25.40
CA ASP A 50 6.97 -8.46 -24.61
C ASP A 50 6.84 -8.81 -23.11
N GLU A 51 5.63 -9.17 -22.66
CA GLU A 51 5.36 -9.86 -21.39
C GLU A 51 6.15 -11.18 -21.25
N VAL A 52 6.08 -12.07 -22.25
CA VAL A 52 6.85 -13.35 -22.23
C VAL A 52 8.35 -13.10 -22.16
N ILE A 53 8.89 -12.14 -22.93
CA ILE A 53 10.32 -11.81 -22.88
C ILE A 53 10.70 -11.16 -21.53
N ALA A 54 9.85 -10.30 -20.97
CA ALA A 54 10.05 -9.72 -19.65
C ALA A 54 10.10 -10.81 -18.55
N SER A 55 9.21 -11.81 -18.59
CA SER A 55 9.26 -12.96 -17.67
C SER A 55 10.59 -13.73 -17.76
N LEU A 56 11.05 -14.05 -18.97
CA LEU A 56 12.34 -14.73 -19.18
C LEU A 56 13.53 -13.90 -18.66
N ASN A 57 13.49 -12.57 -18.84
CA ASN A 57 14.49 -11.66 -18.29
C ASN A 57 14.45 -11.64 -16.75
N VAL A 58 13.26 -11.64 -16.13
CA VAL A 58 13.12 -11.72 -14.66
C VAL A 58 13.72 -13.02 -14.13
N VAL A 59 13.44 -14.17 -14.76
CA VAL A 59 14.06 -15.47 -14.39
C VAL A 59 15.59 -15.39 -14.40
N GLU A 60 16.19 -14.87 -15.46
CA GLU A 60 17.66 -14.83 -15.58
C GLU A 60 18.30 -13.79 -14.66
N LEU A 61 17.64 -12.64 -14.43
CA LEU A 61 18.09 -11.63 -13.45
C LEU A 61 18.06 -12.18 -12.02
N LEU A 62 16.96 -12.83 -11.61
CA LEU A 62 16.83 -13.46 -10.29
C LEU A 62 17.93 -14.52 -10.08
N LYS A 63 18.11 -15.40 -11.05
CA LYS A 63 19.12 -16.48 -11.02
C LYS A 63 20.55 -15.96 -10.95
N ARG A 64 20.90 -14.89 -11.69
CA ARG A 64 22.28 -14.36 -11.72
C ARG A 64 22.60 -13.40 -10.59
N HIS A 65 21.67 -12.52 -10.25
CA HIS A 65 21.96 -11.28 -9.51
C HIS A 65 21.24 -11.17 -8.16
N HIS A 66 20.14 -11.89 -7.90
CA HIS A 66 19.48 -11.83 -6.59
C HIS A 66 20.46 -12.12 -5.45
N TYR A 67 20.30 -11.48 -4.29
CA TYR A 67 21.23 -11.65 -3.17
C TYR A 67 21.33 -13.11 -2.69
N SER A 68 20.17 -13.75 -2.46
CA SER A 68 20.08 -15.11 -1.91
C SER A 68 20.24 -16.25 -2.92
N LYS A 69 20.09 -15.98 -4.23
CA LYS A 69 20.15 -16.94 -5.36
C LYS A 69 19.54 -18.34 -5.11
N PRO A 70 18.34 -18.46 -4.51
CA PRO A 70 17.72 -19.76 -4.36
C PRO A 70 17.41 -20.38 -5.74
N PRO A 71 17.45 -21.72 -5.86
CA PRO A 71 17.11 -22.40 -7.10
C PRO A 71 15.64 -22.15 -7.49
N LEU A 72 15.40 -22.16 -8.80
CA LEU A 72 14.07 -22.22 -9.39
C LEU A 72 13.79 -23.69 -9.75
N ASP A 73 13.15 -24.39 -8.81
CA ASP A 73 12.91 -25.83 -8.78
C ASP A 73 11.51 -26.16 -8.24
N ASP A 74 11.14 -27.45 -8.18
CA ASP A 74 9.87 -27.97 -7.66
C ASP A 74 9.48 -27.38 -6.28
N ALA A 75 10.45 -27.14 -5.39
CA ALA A 75 10.20 -26.60 -4.06
C ALA A 75 9.79 -25.12 -4.13
N ARG A 76 10.49 -24.33 -4.96
CA ARG A 76 10.09 -22.94 -5.26
C ARG A 76 8.78 -22.88 -6.05
N SER A 77 8.56 -23.83 -6.95
CA SER A 77 7.33 -24.03 -7.72
C SER A 77 6.10 -24.05 -6.80
N ALA A 78 6.17 -24.85 -5.73
CA ALA A 78 5.11 -24.94 -4.72
C ALA A 78 4.88 -23.63 -3.97
N ILE A 79 5.95 -22.89 -3.63
CA ILE A 79 5.85 -21.56 -2.96
C ILE A 79 5.16 -20.55 -3.88
N ILE A 80 5.54 -20.49 -5.16
CA ILE A 80 4.93 -19.60 -6.15
C ILE A 80 3.45 -19.92 -6.30
N TYR A 81 3.10 -21.20 -6.45
CA TYR A 81 1.72 -21.68 -6.59
C TYR A 81 0.85 -21.33 -5.37
N ASP A 82 1.26 -21.72 -4.17
CA ASP A 82 0.49 -21.49 -2.95
C ASP A 82 0.33 -19.98 -2.66
N SER A 83 1.38 -19.19 -2.94
CA SER A 83 1.33 -17.72 -2.80
C SER A 83 0.44 -17.06 -3.86
N TYR A 84 0.39 -17.59 -5.09
CA TYR A 84 -0.50 -17.08 -6.14
C TYR A 84 -1.97 -17.34 -5.81
N LEU A 85 -2.31 -18.54 -5.32
CA LEU A 85 -3.65 -18.83 -4.83
C LEU A 85 -4.03 -17.94 -3.64
N LYS A 86 -3.09 -17.66 -2.73
CA LYS A 86 -3.29 -16.75 -1.60
C LYS A 86 -3.42 -15.29 -2.03
N LEU A 87 -2.77 -14.86 -3.12
CA LEU A 87 -2.94 -13.51 -3.69
C LEU A 87 -4.35 -13.33 -4.27
N LEU A 88 -4.85 -14.35 -5.00
CA LEU A 88 -6.16 -14.29 -5.66
C LEU A 88 -7.32 -14.50 -4.69
N ASP A 89 -7.25 -15.48 -3.79
CA ASP A 89 -8.30 -15.76 -2.81
C ASP A 89 -7.74 -15.98 -1.39
N PRO A 90 -7.24 -14.91 -0.74
CA PRO A 90 -6.70 -14.99 0.63
C PRO A 90 -7.73 -15.43 1.68
N SER A 91 -9.02 -15.33 1.34
CA SER A 91 -10.15 -15.64 2.22
C SER A 91 -10.82 -16.99 1.93
N ARG A 92 -10.33 -17.71 0.91
CA ARG A 92 -10.90 -18.98 0.42
C ARG A 92 -12.43 -18.91 0.28
N SER A 93 -12.88 -17.87 -0.41
CA SER A 93 -14.30 -17.49 -0.58
C SER A 93 -14.77 -17.45 -2.04
N TYR A 94 -13.89 -17.70 -3.01
CA TYR A 94 -14.18 -17.64 -4.44
C TYR A 94 -13.92 -19.00 -5.11
N PHE A 95 -12.75 -19.60 -4.92
CA PHE A 95 -12.45 -20.90 -5.52
C PHE A 95 -13.17 -22.06 -4.81
N LEU A 96 -13.59 -23.05 -5.59
CA LEU A 96 -14.00 -24.36 -5.10
C LEU A 96 -12.78 -25.28 -4.92
N ALA A 97 -12.89 -26.26 -4.02
CA ALA A 97 -11.90 -27.33 -3.88
C ALA A 97 -11.66 -28.09 -5.21
N SER A 98 -12.64 -28.13 -6.11
CA SER A 98 -12.50 -28.69 -7.46
C SER A 98 -11.65 -27.82 -8.40
N ASP A 99 -11.66 -26.48 -8.22
CA ASP A 99 -10.77 -25.59 -8.98
C ASP A 99 -9.33 -25.83 -8.53
N ILE A 100 -9.09 -25.90 -7.22
CA ILE A 100 -7.76 -26.17 -6.65
C ILE A 100 -7.25 -27.54 -7.11
N ALA A 101 -8.06 -28.59 -7.08
CA ALA A 101 -7.69 -29.91 -7.59
C ALA A 101 -7.38 -29.92 -9.11
N GLU A 102 -8.00 -29.03 -9.90
CA GLU A 102 -7.66 -28.84 -11.31
C GLU A 102 -6.29 -28.17 -11.48
N PHE A 103 -5.90 -27.30 -10.55
CA PHE A 103 -4.65 -26.55 -10.58
C PHE A 103 -3.47 -27.29 -9.92
N ASP A 104 -3.72 -28.16 -8.94
CA ASP A 104 -2.70 -28.87 -8.17
C ASP A 104 -1.76 -29.71 -9.06
N LYS A 105 -2.21 -30.13 -10.24
CA LYS A 105 -1.38 -30.76 -11.29
C LYS A 105 -0.16 -29.92 -11.70
N TRP A 106 -0.25 -28.59 -11.57
CA TRP A 106 0.78 -27.62 -11.91
C TRP A 106 1.65 -27.21 -10.72
N LYS A 107 1.34 -27.66 -9.49
CA LYS A 107 2.00 -27.20 -8.25
C LYS A 107 3.53 -27.31 -8.27
N LEU A 108 4.06 -28.31 -8.98
CA LEU A 108 5.50 -28.57 -9.13
C LEU A 108 6.02 -28.26 -10.56
N GLN A 109 5.35 -27.38 -11.30
CA GLN A 109 5.69 -27.05 -12.69
C GLN A 109 5.81 -25.55 -13.00
N PHE A 110 5.46 -24.65 -12.06
CA PHE A 110 5.60 -23.20 -12.22
C PHE A 110 7.03 -22.77 -12.57
N ASP A 111 8.01 -23.42 -11.98
CA ASP A 111 9.43 -23.22 -12.28
C ASP A 111 9.76 -23.57 -13.74
N ASP A 112 9.28 -24.70 -14.27
CA ASP A 112 9.45 -25.09 -15.68
C ASP A 112 8.69 -24.18 -16.65
N PHE A 113 7.47 -23.79 -16.30
CA PHE A 113 6.66 -22.83 -17.05
C PHE A 113 7.38 -21.47 -17.16
N LEU A 114 7.91 -20.95 -16.05
CA LEU A 114 8.68 -19.70 -16.03
C LEU A 114 10.00 -19.80 -16.80
N LYS A 115 10.75 -20.91 -16.67
CA LYS A 115 11.99 -21.17 -17.44
C LYS A 115 11.75 -21.22 -18.96
N SER A 116 10.59 -21.71 -19.38
CA SER A 116 10.23 -21.86 -20.80
C SER A 116 9.47 -20.65 -21.37
N GLY A 117 8.99 -19.74 -20.51
CA GLY A 117 8.17 -18.59 -20.90
C GLY A 117 6.69 -18.92 -21.12
N ASP A 118 6.22 -20.09 -20.69
CA ASP A 118 4.79 -20.44 -20.73
C ASP A 118 4.05 -19.80 -19.55
N LEU A 119 3.32 -18.72 -19.81
CA LEU A 119 2.54 -18.03 -18.77
C LEU A 119 1.08 -18.47 -18.72
N ASN A 120 0.66 -19.42 -19.57
CA ASN A 120 -0.74 -19.85 -19.67
C ASN A 120 -1.31 -20.40 -18.36
N PRO A 121 -0.60 -21.20 -17.54
CA PRO A 121 -1.14 -21.68 -16.25
C PRO A 121 -1.50 -20.55 -15.29
N GLY A 122 -0.65 -19.52 -15.18
CA GLY A 122 -0.91 -18.33 -14.37
C GLY A 122 -2.12 -17.54 -14.86
N PHE A 123 -2.27 -17.40 -16.18
CA PHE A 123 -3.45 -16.78 -16.81
C PHE A 123 -4.73 -17.62 -16.64
N THR A 124 -4.65 -18.95 -16.72
CA THR A 124 -5.81 -19.84 -16.55
C THR A 124 -6.37 -19.76 -15.13
N ILE A 125 -5.52 -19.79 -14.11
CA ILE A 125 -5.94 -19.64 -12.71
C ILE A 125 -6.60 -18.27 -12.48
N TYR A 126 -6.00 -17.19 -13.01
CA TYR A 126 -6.56 -15.83 -12.87
C TYR A 126 -7.91 -15.69 -13.58
N LYS A 127 -8.08 -16.24 -14.78
CA LYS A 127 -9.37 -16.20 -15.48
C LYS A 127 -10.46 -16.99 -14.74
N ARG A 128 -10.13 -18.16 -14.18
CA ARG A 128 -11.07 -18.88 -13.28
C ARG A 128 -11.40 -18.05 -12.03
N TYR A 129 -10.45 -17.30 -11.48
CA TYR A 129 -10.74 -16.36 -10.39
C TYR A 129 -11.74 -15.29 -10.84
N LEU A 130 -11.54 -14.63 -11.98
CA LEU A 130 -12.50 -13.65 -12.52
C LEU A 130 -13.90 -14.25 -12.73
N ASP A 131 -13.99 -15.48 -13.28
CA ASP A 131 -15.26 -16.20 -13.44
C ASP A 131 -15.95 -16.44 -12.08
N ARG A 132 -15.19 -16.83 -11.05
CA ARG A 132 -15.71 -17.02 -9.70
C ARG A 132 -16.16 -15.69 -9.09
N VAL A 133 -15.37 -14.62 -9.19
CA VAL A 133 -15.77 -13.28 -8.69
C VAL A 133 -17.05 -12.82 -9.37
N LYS A 134 -17.15 -12.90 -10.72
CA LYS A 134 -18.37 -12.57 -11.47
C LYS A 134 -19.58 -13.36 -10.95
N THR A 135 -19.47 -14.68 -10.88
CA THR A 135 -20.53 -15.57 -10.38
C THR A 135 -20.99 -15.19 -8.96
N ARG A 136 -20.05 -14.77 -8.09
CA ARG A 136 -20.35 -14.36 -6.71
C ARG A 136 -20.99 -12.98 -6.61
N LEU A 137 -20.61 -12.04 -7.46
CA LEU A 137 -21.24 -10.71 -7.55
C LEU A 137 -22.65 -10.79 -8.13
N GLU A 138 -22.86 -11.62 -9.16
CA GLU A 138 -24.18 -11.91 -9.73
C GLU A 138 -25.10 -12.57 -8.69
N PHE A 139 -24.57 -13.54 -7.92
CA PHE A 139 -25.28 -14.13 -6.77
C PHE A 139 -25.64 -13.07 -5.71
N ALA A 140 -24.70 -12.21 -5.32
CA ALA A 140 -24.94 -11.16 -4.33
C ALA A 140 -26.01 -10.16 -4.78
N LEU A 141 -26.01 -9.78 -6.06
CA LEU A 141 -27.07 -8.97 -6.68
C LEU A 141 -28.42 -9.71 -6.70
N ALA A 142 -28.44 -11.01 -6.99
CA ALA A 142 -29.66 -11.81 -6.95
C ALA A 142 -30.23 -11.93 -5.52
N GLU A 143 -29.39 -12.10 -4.49
CA GLU A 143 -29.82 -12.07 -3.08
C GLU A 143 -30.39 -10.70 -2.69
N LEU A 144 -29.73 -9.60 -3.05
CA LEU A 144 -30.26 -8.25 -2.83
C LEU A 144 -31.59 -8.03 -3.55
N ASN A 145 -31.75 -8.50 -4.79
CA ASN A 145 -32.98 -8.33 -5.57
C ASN A 145 -34.21 -9.02 -4.94
N LYS A 146 -34.03 -9.94 -3.98
CA LYS A 146 -35.14 -10.49 -3.18
C LYS A 146 -35.76 -9.43 -2.26
N GLY A 147 -34.97 -8.42 -1.86
CA GLY A 147 -35.35 -7.31 -0.99
C GLY A 147 -34.66 -7.37 0.37
N VAL A 148 -33.90 -6.32 0.71
CA VAL A 148 -33.27 -6.13 2.04
C VAL A 148 -34.29 -6.18 3.18
N ASP A 149 -35.53 -5.76 2.93
CA ASP A 149 -36.67 -5.81 3.86
C ASP A 149 -37.09 -7.25 4.23
N LYS A 150 -36.78 -8.24 3.40
CA LYS A 150 -37.16 -9.66 3.60
C LYS A 150 -36.05 -10.51 4.21
N MET A 151 -34.88 -9.94 4.46
CA MET A 151 -33.77 -10.65 5.10
C MET A 151 -34.07 -10.83 6.59
N ASP A 152 -34.07 -12.08 7.07
CA ASP A 152 -34.21 -12.37 8.50
C ASP A 152 -32.89 -12.11 9.25
N PHE A 153 -32.94 -11.23 10.24
CA PHE A 153 -31.84 -10.96 11.19
C PHE A 153 -32.15 -11.44 12.62
N THR A 154 -33.17 -12.29 12.80
CA THR A 154 -33.51 -12.88 14.10
C THR A 154 -32.85 -14.25 14.32
N THR A 155 -32.58 -15.03 13.25
CA THR A 155 -31.85 -16.30 13.37
C THR A 155 -30.43 -16.08 13.90
N LYS A 156 -30.04 -16.89 14.89
CA LYS A 156 -28.68 -16.94 15.47
C LYS A 156 -27.73 -17.67 14.52
N GLU A 157 -27.11 -16.92 13.62
CA GLU A 157 -26.08 -17.40 12.71
C GLU A 157 -24.77 -16.62 12.95
N THR A 158 -23.63 -17.25 12.68
CA THR A 158 -22.32 -16.57 12.72
C THR A 158 -21.60 -16.64 11.38
N LEU A 159 -20.79 -15.62 11.09
CA LEU A 159 -19.85 -15.57 9.97
C LEU A 159 -18.42 -15.62 10.50
N LEU A 160 -17.62 -16.57 10.02
CA LEU A 160 -16.17 -16.59 10.21
C LEU A 160 -15.55 -15.51 9.29
N ILE A 161 -14.91 -14.49 9.89
CA ILE A 161 -14.26 -13.39 9.15
C ILE A 161 -12.81 -13.77 8.82
N ASP A 162 -12.03 -14.21 9.82
CA ASP A 162 -10.67 -14.71 9.57
C ASP A 162 -10.73 -16.09 8.92
N ARG A 163 -10.61 -16.11 7.59
CA ARG A 163 -10.68 -17.31 6.75
C ARG A 163 -9.34 -17.70 6.11
N LYS A 164 -8.22 -17.10 6.53
CA LYS A 164 -6.89 -17.33 5.90
C LYS A 164 -6.48 -18.81 5.89
N ASP A 165 -6.89 -19.54 6.93
CA ASP A 165 -6.62 -20.97 7.13
C ASP A 165 -7.86 -21.88 6.91
N ALA A 166 -8.98 -21.34 6.43
CA ALA A 166 -10.22 -22.11 6.25
C ALA A 166 -10.06 -23.22 5.17
N PRO A 167 -10.81 -24.33 5.21
CA PRO A 167 -10.82 -25.27 4.09
C PRO A 167 -11.45 -24.62 2.84
N TRP A 168 -10.95 -24.98 1.65
CA TRP A 168 -11.61 -24.67 0.39
C TRP A 168 -13.00 -25.32 0.36
N LEU A 169 -14.01 -24.55 -0.05
CA LEU A 169 -15.40 -25.01 -0.05
C LEU A 169 -15.61 -25.98 -1.22
N LYS A 170 -16.36 -27.07 -0.97
CA LYS A 170 -16.44 -28.21 -1.89
C LYS A 170 -17.51 -28.05 -2.96
N THR A 171 -18.57 -27.31 -2.64
CA THR A 171 -19.77 -27.23 -3.48
C THR A 171 -20.22 -25.79 -3.67
N THR A 172 -20.92 -25.52 -4.77
CA THR A 172 -21.54 -24.20 -5.01
C THR A 172 -22.50 -23.82 -3.88
N ALA A 173 -23.24 -24.79 -3.31
CA ALA A 173 -24.14 -24.55 -2.19
C ALA A 173 -23.42 -24.06 -0.91
N GLU A 174 -22.22 -24.56 -0.63
CA GLU A 174 -21.38 -24.05 0.46
C GLU A 174 -20.87 -22.62 0.18
N LEU A 175 -20.50 -22.31 -1.07
CA LEU A 175 -20.17 -20.94 -1.48
C LEU A 175 -21.38 -20.00 -1.44
N ASP A 176 -22.57 -20.48 -1.82
CA ASP A 176 -23.81 -19.70 -1.80
C ASP A 176 -24.20 -19.34 -0.35
N ASP A 177 -24.06 -20.28 0.60
CA ASP A 177 -24.28 -19.98 2.02
C ASP A 177 -23.26 -18.98 2.58
N LEU A 178 -21.98 -19.13 2.25
CA LEU A 178 -20.95 -18.16 2.65
C LEU A 178 -21.26 -16.76 2.11
N TRP A 179 -21.65 -16.66 0.83
CA TRP A 179 -21.95 -15.37 0.20
C TRP A 179 -23.27 -14.76 0.68
N ARG A 180 -24.30 -15.57 0.95
CA ARG A 180 -25.52 -15.14 1.64
C ARG A 180 -25.17 -14.52 2.99
N LYS A 181 -24.31 -15.19 3.78
CA LYS A 181 -23.86 -14.68 5.09
C LYS A 181 -23.04 -13.39 4.97
N ARG A 182 -22.19 -13.25 3.96
CA ARG A 182 -21.44 -12.01 3.67
C ARG A 182 -22.35 -10.85 3.29
N VAL A 183 -23.31 -11.06 2.38
CA VAL A 183 -24.31 -10.04 2.01
C VAL A 183 -25.16 -9.66 3.23
N LYS A 184 -25.54 -10.63 4.06
CA LYS A 184 -26.26 -10.39 5.32
C LYS A 184 -25.43 -9.56 6.32
N ASP A 185 -24.12 -9.79 6.44
CA ASP A 185 -23.21 -8.96 7.25
C ASP A 185 -23.09 -7.53 6.70
N GLU A 186 -22.90 -7.35 5.38
CA GLU A 186 -22.83 -6.02 4.75
C GLU A 186 -24.12 -5.22 4.98
N VAL A 187 -25.28 -5.84 4.78
CA VAL A 187 -26.60 -5.23 5.06
C VAL A 187 -26.72 -4.90 6.56
N LEU A 188 -26.38 -5.83 7.46
CA LEU A 188 -26.51 -5.62 8.90
C LEU A 188 -25.61 -4.48 9.40
N ARG A 189 -24.36 -4.38 8.93
CA ARG A 189 -23.46 -3.25 9.24
C ARG A 189 -24.10 -1.91 8.85
N MET A 190 -24.69 -1.82 7.67
CA MET A 190 -25.34 -0.59 7.22
C MET A 190 -26.64 -0.26 7.99
N LYS A 191 -27.42 -1.28 8.39
CA LYS A 191 -28.60 -1.11 9.28
C LYS A 191 -28.18 -0.64 10.68
N ILE A 192 -27.00 -1.05 11.16
CA ILE A 192 -26.44 -0.59 12.44
C ILE A 192 -25.93 0.84 12.32
N ALA A 193 -25.25 1.20 11.23
CA ALA A 193 -24.82 2.57 10.94
C ALA A 193 -26.00 3.57 10.87
N GLY A 194 -27.19 3.09 10.49
CA GLY A 194 -28.45 3.85 10.49
C GLY A 194 -29.04 4.11 9.10
N LYS A 195 -28.52 3.44 8.06
CA LYS A 195 -29.05 3.54 6.69
C LYS A 195 -30.35 2.73 6.58
N ASP A 196 -31.33 3.24 5.83
CA ASP A 196 -32.60 2.54 5.61
C ASP A 196 -32.51 1.43 4.55
N ASN A 197 -33.51 0.53 4.50
CA ASN A 197 -33.49 -0.62 3.60
C ASN A 197 -33.34 -0.24 2.11
N LYS A 198 -33.90 0.91 1.67
CA LYS A 198 -33.81 1.38 0.29
C LYS A 198 -32.42 1.95 0.01
N GLN A 199 -31.88 2.77 0.91
CA GLN A 199 -30.52 3.28 0.82
C GLN A 199 -29.49 2.15 0.75
N ILE A 200 -29.67 1.10 1.57
CA ILE A 200 -28.82 -0.10 1.57
C ILE A 200 -28.93 -0.83 0.23
N GLN A 201 -30.15 -1.10 -0.23
CA GLN A 201 -30.42 -1.75 -1.51
C GLN A 201 -29.70 -1.01 -2.65
N GLU A 202 -29.90 0.31 -2.76
CA GLU A 202 -29.32 1.15 -3.82
C GLU A 202 -27.79 1.16 -3.73
N THR A 203 -27.22 1.35 -2.54
CA THR A 203 -25.77 1.42 -2.32
C THR A 203 -25.06 0.10 -2.64
N LEU A 204 -25.56 -1.03 -2.11
CA LEU A 204 -24.94 -2.34 -2.34
C LEU A 204 -25.13 -2.82 -3.79
N THR A 205 -26.30 -2.57 -4.38
CA THR A 205 -26.55 -2.85 -5.82
C THR A 205 -25.57 -2.07 -6.69
N LYS A 206 -25.36 -0.78 -6.40
CA LYS A 206 -24.39 0.07 -7.09
C LYS A 206 -22.95 -0.42 -6.88
N ARG A 207 -22.56 -0.75 -5.64
CA ARG A 207 -21.25 -1.32 -5.30
C ARG A 207 -20.92 -2.57 -6.12
N PHE A 208 -21.83 -3.56 -6.15
CA PHE A 208 -21.60 -4.82 -6.86
C PHE A 208 -21.66 -4.66 -8.39
N LYS A 209 -22.51 -3.78 -8.93
CA LYS A 209 -22.48 -3.42 -10.36
C LYS A 209 -21.17 -2.76 -10.76
N ASN A 210 -20.66 -1.83 -9.96
CA ASN A 210 -19.37 -1.19 -10.22
C ASN A 210 -18.20 -2.18 -10.08
N GLN A 211 -18.31 -3.20 -9.22
CA GLN A 211 -17.34 -4.30 -9.15
C GLN A 211 -17.39 -5.18 -10.39
N LEU A 212 -18.58 -5.53 -10.91
CA LEU A 212 -18.74 -6.27 -12.17
C LEU A 212 -18.13 -5.52 -13.36
N SER A 213 -18.46 -4.22 -13.52
CA SER A 213 -17.91 -3.37 -14.58
C SER A 213 -16.37 -3.34 -14.56
N ARG A 214 -15.76 -3.31 -13.37
CA ARG A 214 -14.29 -3.40 -13.24
C ARG A 214 -13.70 -4.75 -13.64
N LEU A 215 -14.43 -5.86 -13.50
CA LEU A 215 -13.96 -7.15 -14.04
C LEU A 215 -13.88 -7.10 -15.56
N ASP A 216 -14.90 -6.52 -16.21
CA ASP A 216 -14.94 -6.41 -17.67
C ASP A 216 -13.80 -5.53 -18.23
N GLN A 217 -13.27 -4.60 -17.41
CA GLN A 217 -12.10 -3.74 -17.67
C GLN A 217 -10.73 -4.40 -17.36
N THR A 218 -10.66 -5.69 -17.04
CA THR A 218 -9.39 -6.39 -16.78
C THR A 218 -8.54 -6.50 -18.05
N ARG A 219 -7.23 -6.25 -17.95
CA ARG A 219 -6.24 -6.32 -19.03
C ARG A 219 -5.27 -7.49 -18.84
N ALA A 220 -4.54 -7.88 -19.90
CA ALA A 220 -3.49 -8.89 -19.81
C ALA A 220 -2.41 -8.47 -18.79
N GLU A 221 -2.00 -7.20 -18.85
CA GLU A 221 -1.09 -6.55 -17.90
C GLU A 221 -1.48 -6.79 -16.43
N ASP A 222 -2.77 -6.69 -16.06
CA ASP A 222 -3.20 -6.84 -14.67
C ASP A 222 -2.93 -8.29 -14.18
N ILE A 223 -3.07 -9.28 -15.07
CA ILE A 223 -2.79 -10.70 -14.84
C ILE A 223 -1.29 -10.96 -14.81
N PHE A 224 -0.56 -10.44 -15.81
CA PHE A 224 0.88 -10.58 -15.94
C PHE A 224 1.61 -10.00 -14.72
N GLN A 225 1.26 -8.77 -14.34
CA GLN A 225 1.81 -8.09 -13.17
C GLN A 225 1.53 -8.89 -11.89
N ALA A 226 0.30 -9.38 -11.67
CA ALA A 226 -0.04 -10.18 -10.50
C ALA A 226 0.79 -11.48 -10.44
N TYR A 227 0.94 -12.16 -11.58
CA TYR A 227 1.67 -13.42 -11.66
C TYR A 227 3.19 -13.26 -11.49
N ILE A 228 3.82 -12.38 -12.27
CA ILE A 228 5.27 -12.18 -12.26
C ILE A 228 5.74 -11.45 -10.99
N ASN A 229 4.94 -10.54 -10.41
CA ASN A 229 5.27 -9.97 -9.11
C ASN A 229 5.21 -11.03 -7.99
N ASN A 230 4.22 -11.93 -7.99
CA ASN A 230 4.19 -13.04 -7.03
C ASN A 230 5.38 -14.00 -7.20
N PHE A 231 5.79 -14.28 -8.44
CA PHE A 231 7.03 -15.02 -8.72
C PHE A 231 8.26 -14.30 -8.13
N ALA A 232 8.42 -13.01 -8.41
CA ALA A 232 9.53 -12.19 -7.89
C ALA A 232 9.55 -12.19 -6.35
N MET A 233 8.39 -12.01 -5.70
CA MET A 233 8.25 -11.99 -4.24
C MET A 233 8.52 -13.35 -3.57
N SER A 234 8.57 -14.46 -4.31
CA SER A 234 9.01 -15.75 -3.77
C SER A 234 10.49 -15.74 -3.36
N TYR A 235 11.31 -14.83 -3.90
CA TYR A 235 12.76 -14.77 -3.63
C TYR A 235 13.10 -13.98 -2.36
N ASP A 236 12.39 -12.87 -2.15
CA ASP A 236 12.25 -12.12 -0.89
C ASP A 236 11.09 -11.09 -1.07
N PRO A 237 10.49 -10.56 0.00
CA PRO A 237 9.27 -9.74 -0.11
C PRO A 237 9.47 -8.34 -0.71
N HIS A 238 10.71 -7.89 -0.96
CA HIS A 238 11.05 -6.59 -1.55
C HIS A 238 11.49 -6.67 -3.01
N THR A 239 11.63 -7.88 -3.55
CA THR A 239 11.91 -8.12 -4.97
C THR A 239 10.58 -8.18 -5.73
N ASN A 240 10.35 -7.20 -6.61
CA ASN A 240 9.04 -6.91 -7.20
C ASN A 240 9.13 -6.64 -8.70
N TYR A 241 8.15 -7.12 -9.46
CA TYR A 241 7.91 -6.63 -10.83
C TYR A 241 7.07 -5.36 -10.80
N LEU A 242 7.52 -4.34 -11.52
CA LEU A 242 6.81 -3.09 -11.75
C LEU A 242 6.38 -3.04 -13.23
N SER A 243 5.07 -3.03 -13.48
CA SER A 243 4.52 -2.66 -14.79
C SER A 243 4.95 -1.24 -15.17
N PRO A 244 4.93 -0.84 -16.46
CA PRO A 244 5.35 0.51 -16.88
C PRO A 244 4.67 1.65 -16.10
N ASP A 245 3.37 1.51 -15.81
CA ASP A 245 2.61 2.52 -15.06
C ASP A 245 3.01 2.54 -13.56
N ASN A 246 3.36 1.38 -12.98
CA ASN A 246 3.90 1.30 -11.61
C ASN A 246 5.34 1.82 -11.49
N ALA A 247 6.17 1.60 -12.51
CA ALA A 247 7.52 2.16 -12.58
C ALA A 247 7.47 3.69 -12.63
N GLU A 248 6.59 4.29 -13.46
CA GLU A 248 6.37 5.75 -13.47
C GLU A 248 5.93 6.26 -12.09
N ASN A 249 4.97 5.58 -11.44
CA ASN A 249 4.52 5.96 -10.10
C ASN A 249 5.61 5.81 -9.02
N PHE A 250 6.51 4.82 -9.13
CA PHE A 250 7.66 4.68 -8.24
C PHE A 250 8.67 5.84 -8.42
N ASP A 251 8.98 6.19 -9.68
CA ASP A 251 9.84 7.33 -10.02
C ASP A 251 9.28 8.67 -9.50
N ILE A 252 7.97 8.89 -9.63
CA ILE A 252 7.29 10.10 -9.11
C ILE A 252 7.43 10.18 -7.58
N ASN A 253 7.16 9.08 -6.86
CA ASN A 253 7.29 9.04 -5.41
C ASN A 253 8.74 9.23 -4.92
N MET A 254 9.72 8.78 -5.71
CA MET A 254 11.14 8.91 -5.35
C MET A 254 11.71 10.31 -5.61
N SER A 255 11.27 10.96 -6.69
CA SER A 255 11.70 12.32 -7.08
C SER A 255 10.86 13.44 -6.43
N LEU A 256 9.70 13.11 -5.86
CA LEU A 256 8.65 14.07 -5.45
C LEU A 256 8.28 15.06 -6.57
N SER A 257 8.29 14.58 -7.80
CA SER A 257 8.05 15.38 -9.00
C SER A 257 7.25 14.58 -10.03
N LEU A 258 6.31 15.22 -10.72
CA LEU A 258 5.59 14.64 -11.85
C LEU A 258 5.43 15.66 -12.98
N GLU A 259 5.38 15.19 -14.23
CA GLU A 259 5.02 16.04 -15.36
C GLU A 259 3.52 15.89 -15.71
N GLY A 260 2.76 16.98 -15.60
CA GLY A 260 1.31 16.94 -15.77
C GLY A 260 0.63 18.20 -15.30
N ILE A 261 -0.64 18.07 -14.90
CA ILE A 261 -1.49 19.21 -14.48
C ILE A 261 -1.44 19.53 -12.99
N GLY A 262 -0.90 18.64 -12.14
CA GLY A 262 -0.88 18.82 -10.68
C GLY A 262 -2.27 18.70 -10.04
N ALA A 263 -2.97 17.59 -10.28
CA ALA A 263 -4.26 17.28 -9.66
C ALA A 263 -4.28 15.83 -9.14
N VAL A 264 -4.95 15.61 -8.01
CA VAL A 264 -5.24 14.28 -7.47
C VAL A 264 -6.63 13.88 -7.93
N LEU A 265 -6.74 12.72 -8.59
CA LEU A 265 -7.95 12.25 -9.25
C LEU A 265 -8.48 10.97 -8.60
N GLN A 266 -9.79 10.76 -8.66
CA GLN A 266 -10.49 9.57 -8.14
C GLN A 266 -11.61 9.18 -9.11
N SER A 267 -11.88 7.89 -9.28
CA SER A 267 -13.07 7.44 -10.01
C SER A 267 -14.33 7.63 -9.16
N ASP A 268 -15.37 8.25 -9.73
CA ASP A 268 -16.70 8.43 -9.14
C ASP A 268 -17.76 8.13 -10.22
N ASN A 269 -18.42 6.98 -10.11
CA ASN A 269 -19.58 6.60 -10.93
C ASN A 269 -19.33 6.77 -12.44
N ASP A 270 -18.31 6.05 -12.92
CA ASP A 270 -17.87 6.05 -14.32
C ASP A 270 -17.31 7.40 -14.82
N GLN A 271 -17.18 8.41 -13.95
CA GLN A 271 -16.54 9.70 -14.24
C GLN A 271 -15.25 9.85 -13.41
N VAL A 272 -14.35 10.75 -13.82
CA VAL A 272 -13.10 11.02 -13.08
C VAL A 272 -13.24 12.33 -12.31
N LYS A 273 -13.34 12.25 -10.99
CA LYS A 273 -13.51 13.38 -10.07
C LYS A 273 -12.14 13.93 -9.63
N VAL A 274 -12.01 15.25 -9.63
CA VAL A 274 -10.87 15.96 -9.03
C VAL A 274 -11.06 15.96 -7.51
N VAL A 275 -10.14 15.35 -6.77
CA VAL A 275 -10.17 15.33 -5.30
C VAL A 275 -9.60 16.63 -4.74
N ARG A 276 -8.38 16.97 -5.17
CA ARG A 276 -7.67 18.21 -4.80
C ARG A 276 -6.68 18.60 -5.88
N LEU A 277 -6.25 19.86 -5.86
CA LEU A 277 -5.19 20.36 -6.73
C LEU A 277 -3.89 20.46 -5.91
N VAL A 278 -2.74 20.26 -6.57
CA VAL A 278 -1.44 20.52 -5.95
C VAL A 278 -1.23 22.04 -5.93
N PRO A 279 -0.95 22.68 -4.77
CA PRO A 279 -0.73 24.11 -4.69
C PRO A 279 0.33 24.61 -5.69
N ALA A 280 0.03 25.69 -6.41
CA ALA A 280 0.88 26.23 -7.48
C ALA A 280 1.18 25.29 -8.66
N GLY A 281 0.52 24.12 -8.76
CA GLY A 281 0.51 23.28 -9.96
C GLY A 281 -0.31 23.92 -11.10
N PRO A 282 -0.16 23.48 -12.37
CA PRO A 282 -0.86 24.07 -13.52
C PRO A 282 -2.38 24.19 -13.39
N ALA A 283 -3.05 23.13 -12.91
CA ALA A 283 -4.50 23.15 -12.71
C ALA A 283 -4.90 24.22 -11.68
N ASP A 284 -4.19 24.29 -10.54
CA ASP A 284 -4.39 25.33 -9.53
C ASP A 284 -4.12 26.74 -10.08
N LYS A 285 -3.05 26.92 -10.87
CA LYS A 285 -2.73 28.19 -11.54
C LYS A 285 -3.85 28.65 -12.49
N THR A 286 -4.54 27.75 -13.18
CA THR A 286 -5.61 28.14 -14.12
C THR A 286 -6.84 28.74 -13.42
N LYS A 287 -7.11 28.35 -12.16
CA LYS A 287 -8.36 28.61 -11.43
C LYS A 287 -9.65 28.22 -12.18
N GLN A 288 -9.54 27.41 -13.23
CA GLN A 288 -10.66 26.93 -14.06
C GLN A 288 -11.11 25.51 -13.71
N VAL A 289 -10.27 24.75 -13.00
CA VAL A 289 -10.61 23.46 -12.38
C VAL A 289 -10.69 23.66 -10.87
N ALA A 290 -11.62 22.98 -10.21
CA ALA A 290 -11.82 23.00 -8.77
C ALA A 290 -11.91 21.57 -8.17
N PRO A 291 -11.73 21.40 -6.85
CA PRO A 291 -12.13 20.18 -6.16
C PRO A 291 -13.60 19.82 -6.44
N ALA A 292 -13.87 18.51 -6.51
CA ALA A 292 -15.13 17.88 -6.91
C ALA A 292 -15.58 18.07 -8.38
N ASP A 293 -14.86 18.82 -9.21
CA ASP A 293 -15.10 18.87 -10.66
C ASP A 293 -14.95 17.47 -11.29
N LYS A 294 -15.70 17.18 -12.37
CA LYS A 294 -15.67 15.88 -13.05
C LYS A 294 -15.15 15.99 -14.48
N ILE A 295 -14.09 15.26 -14.78
CA ILE A 295 -13.52 15.12 -16.11
C ILE A 295 -14.30 14.05 -16.86
N ILE A 296 -14.83 14.42 -18.02
CA ILE A 296 -15.57 13.54 -18.95
C ILE A 296 -14.89 13.40 -20.31
N GLY A 297 -13.95 14.29 -20.66
CA GLY A 297 -13.19 14.19 -21.90
C GLY A 297 -11.74 14.67 -21.74
N VAL A 298 -10.83 14.11 -22.54
CA VAL A 298 -9.41 14.51 -22.60
C VAL A 298 -8.93 14.60 -24.05
N ALA A 299 -8.25 15.69 -24.41
CA ALA A 299 -7.62 15.90 -25.73
C ALA A 299 -6.13 16.27 -25.62
N GLN A 300 -5.34 15.76 -26.55
CA GLN A 300 -3.90 16.06 -26.65
C GLN A 300 -3.66 17.23 -27.62
N GLY A 301 -3.33 18.41 -27.09
CA GLY A 301 -3.23 19.64 -27.89
C GLY A 301 -4.51 19.86 -28.72
N ASP A 302 -4.32 20.05 -30.02
CA ASP A 302 -5.41 20.31 -30.98
C ASP A 302 -6.10 19.05 -31.54
N LYS A 303 -5.73 17.85 -31.06
CA LYS A 303 -6.43 16.60 -31.43
C LYS A 303 -7.87 16.61 -30.93
N GLU A 304 -8.70 15.73 -31.48
CA GLU A 304 -10.10 15.54 -31.07
C GLU A 304 -10.22 15.18 -29.58
N MET A 305 -11.36 15.54 -28.99
CA MET A 305 -11.69 15.20 -27.60
C MET A 305 -12.05 13.71 -27.52
N VAL A 306 -11.37 12.96 -26.66
CA VAL A 306 -11.69 11.58 -26.35
C VAL A 306 -12.62 11.58 -25.14
N ASP A 307 -13.83 11.04 -25.30
CA ASP A 307 -14.73 10.75 -24.17
C ASP A 307 -14.07 9.68 -23.28
N VAL A 308 -13.95 10.00 -21.98
CA VAL A 308 -13.33 9.14 -20.96
C VAL A 308 -14.34 8.61 -19.92
N VAL A 309 -15.64 8.78 -20.15
CA VAL A 309 -16.68 8.20 -19.30
C VAL A 309 -16.64 6.67 -19.41
N GLY A 310 -16.63 5.98 -18.28
CA GLY A 310 -16.49 4.53 -18.18
C GLY A 310 -15.07 4.01 -18.41
N TRP A 311 -14.06 4.87 -18.57
CA TRP A 311 -12.66 4.45 -18.65
C TRP A 311 -12.09 4.13 -17.26
N ARG A 312 -10.99 3.37 -17.23
CA ARG A 312 -10.23 3.16 -16.00
C ARG A 312 -9.46 4.43 -15.61
N LEU A 313 -9.31 4.66 -14.30
CA LEU A 313 -8.64 5.86 -13.78
C LEU A 313 -7.18 5.96 -14.22
N ASP A 314 -6.45 4.85 -14.31
CA ASP A 314 -5.06 4.79 -14.77
C ASP A 314 -4.93 5.24 -16.23
N GLU A 315 -5.86 4.84 -17.10
CA GLU A 315 -5.90 5.23 -18.51
C GLU A 315 -6.20 6.73 -18.69
N VAL A 316 -7.14 7.28 -17.91
CA VAL A 316 -7.42 8.73 -17.92
C VAL A 316 -6.23 9.53 -17.36
N VAL A 317 -5.60 9.05 -16.29
CA VAL A 317 -4.36 9.65 -15.75
C VAL A 317 -3.25 9.66 -16.79
N LYS A 318 -3.08 8.58 -17.56
CA LYS A 318 -2.08 8.46 -18.63
C LYS A 318 -2.31 9.44 -19.78
N LEU A 319 -3.57 9.77 -20.10
CA LEU A 319 -3.91 10.84 -21.04
C LEU A 319 -3.66 12.24 -20.44
N ILE A 320 -3.90 12.43 -19.14
CA ILE A 320 -3.73 13.73 -18.48
C ILE A 320 -2.25 14.06 -18.22
N ARG A 321 -1.44 13.06 -17.87
CA ARG A 321 0.03 13.15 -17.81
C ARG A 321 0.63 13.43 -19.20
N GLY A 322 1.89 13.84 -19.22
CA GLY A 322 2.64 14.05 -20.46
C GLY A 322 3.72 15.13 -20.32
N PRO A 323 4.58 15.30 -21.34
CA PRO A 323 5.78 16.10 -21.22
C PRO A 323 5.52 17.56 -20.86
N LYS A 324 6.39 18.14 -20.02
CA LYS A 324 6.42 19.56 -19.68
C LYS A 324 6.36 20.44 -20.94
N GLY A 325 5.53 21.48 -20.89
CA GLY A 325 5.30 22.42 -22.00
C GLY A 325 4.26 21.98 -23.03
N THR A 326 3.81 20.71 -23.01
CA THR A 326 2.69 20.27 -23.86
C THR A 326 1.34 20.70 -23.28
N VAL A 327 0.33 20.90 -24.13
CA VAL A 327 -1.02 21.28 -23.71
C VAL A 327 -1.94 20.07 -23.68
N VAL A 328 -2.74 19.95 -22.61
CA VAL A 328 -3.90 19.06 -22.53
C VAL A 328 -5.17 19.89 -22.47
N ARG A 329 -6.25 19.44 -23.11
CA ARG A 329 -7.58 20.03 -22.95
C ARG A 329 -8.47 19.03 -22.21
N LEU A 330 -9.12 19.49 -21.16
CA LEU A 330 -10.03 18.68 -20.35
C LEU A 330 -11.45 19.17 -20.58
N GLU A 331 -12.38 18.26 -20.86
CA GLU A 331 -13.80 18.55 -20.77
C GLU A 331 -14.30 18.23 -19.37
N VAL A 332 -14.83 19.26 -18.69
CA VAL A 332 -15.08 19.25 -17.25
C VAL A 332 -16.52 19.67 -16.95
N ILE A 333 -17.26 18.85 -16.21
CA ILE A 333 -18.52 19.24 -15.56
C ILE A 333 -18.17 19.90 -14.21
N PRO A 334 -18.52 21.18 -13.98
CA PRO A 334 -18.22 21.87 -12.73
C PRO A 334 -18.96 21.26 -11.52
N ALA A 335 -18.30 21.21 -10.36
CA ALA A 335 -18.90 20.78 -9.09
C ALA A 335 -20.09 21.64 -8.64
N SER A 336 -20.16 22.89 -9.12
CA SER A 336 -21.23 23.84 -8.85
C SER A 336 -22.54 23.55 -9.60
N ASN A 337 -22.52 22.66 -10.58
CA ASN A 337 -23.71 22.28 -11.32
C ASN A 337 -24.70 21.52 -10.42
N ALA A 338 -26.00 21.62 -10.72
CA ALA A 338 -26.97 20.73 -10.11
C ALA A 338 -26.67 19.26 -10.52
N PRO A 339 -26.99 18.24 -9.71
CA PRO A 339 -26.67 16.84 -10.03
C PRO A 339 -27.18 16.34 -11.38
N ASN A 340 -28.26 16.96 -11.88
CA ASN A 340 -28.94 16.68 -13.14
C ASN A 340 -28.52 17.63 -14.29
N ASP A 341 -27.59 18.57 -14.06
CA ASP A 341 -27.02 19.48 -15.05
C ASP A 341 -25.65 18.98 -15.51
N GLN A 342 -25.62 18.35 -16.69
CA GLN A 342 -24.43 17.79 -17.32
C GLN A 342 -23.70 18.81 -18.23
N THR A 343 -23.96 20.12 -18.11
CA THR A 343 -23.22 21.11 -18.90
C THR A 343 -21.73 21.09 -18.58
N SER A 344 -20.91 21.00 -19.62
CA SER A 344 -19.45 20.93 -19.53
C SER A 344 -18.79 22.23 -20.01
N LYS A 345 -17.53 22.40 -19.63
CA LYS A 345 -16.61 23.43 -20.15
C LYS A 345 -15.30 22.78 -20.55
N ILE A 346 -14.65 23.30 -21.59
CA ILE A 346 -13.31 22.86 -21.99
C ILE A 346 -12.26 23.77 -21.33
N VAL A 347 -11.32 23.18 -20.59
CA VAL A 347 -10.21 23.86 -19.94
C VAL A 347 -8.89 23.41 -20.58
N SER A 348 -8.12 24.35 -21.13
CA SER A 348 -6.77 24.09 -21.65
C SER A 348 -5.73 24.32 -20.55
N ILE A 349 -4.87 23.32 -20.30
CA ILE A 349 -3.83 23.36 -19.28
C ILE A 349 -2.49 23.00 -19.92
N THR A 350 -1.48 23.87 -19.78
CA THR A 350 -0.09 23.54 -20.14
C THR A 350 0.52 22.71 -19.02
N ARG A 351 1.06 21.54 -19.34
CA ARG A 351 1.71 20.65 -18.38
C ARG A 351 3.02 21.26 -17.90
N GLU A 352 3.31 21.12 -16.61
CA GLU A 352 4.58 21.52 -16.00
C GLU A 352 5.14 20.38 -15.14
N ALA A 353 6.39 20.54 -14.70
CA ALA A 353 6.94 19.73 -13.61
C ALA A 353 6.35 20.24 -12.29
N VAL A 354 5.60 19.40 -11.59
CA VAL A 354 4.88 19.70 -10.36
C VAL A 354 5.60 19.06 -9.19
N LYS A 355 6.11 19.88 -8.26
CA LYS A 355 6.77 19.42 -7.04
C LYS A 355 5.73 19.06 -5.98
N LEU A 356 5.89 17.91 -5.36
CA LEU A 356 5.00 17.38 -4.32
C LEU A 356 5.48 17.84 -2.94
N GLU A 357 5.49 19.16 -2.70
CA GLU A 357 6.04 19.75 -1.48
C GLU A 357 5.30 19.31 -0.19
N ASP A 358 4.03 18.90 -0.27
CA ASP A 358 3.28 18.27 0.84
C ASP A 358 3.95 17.00 1.39
N GLN A 359 4.73 16.32 0.54
CA GLN A 359 5.47 15.08 0.81
C GLN A 359 6.97 15.33 1.07
N ALA A 360 7.42 16.59 1.05
CA ALA A 360 8.78 16.95 1.42
C ALA A 360 8.96 17.00 2.95
N VAL A 361 10.20 17.18 3.41
CA VAL A 361 10.49 17.35 4.85
C VAL A 361 9.83 18.61 5.42
N LYS A 362 9.29 18.52 6.63
CA LYS A 362 8.58 19.64 7.29
C LYS A 362 9.29 20.09 8.54
N LYS A 363 9.29 21.41 8.75
CA LYS A 363 9.81 22.09 9.94
C LYS A 363 8.65 22.47 10.86
N SER A 364 8.79 22.18 12.15
CA SER A 364 7.97 22.82 13.18
C SER A 364 8.81 23.14 14.42
N ILE A 365 8.23 23.88 15.36
CA ILE A 365 8.87 24.28 16.61
C ILE A 365 7.99 23.78 17.76
N LEU A 366 8.57 22.96 18.62
CA LEU A 366 7.96 22.43 19.82
C LEU A 366 8.40 23.28 21.02
N ASN A 367 7.46 23.96 21.67
CA ASN A 367 7.71 24.83 22.82
C ASN A 367 7.32 24.09 24.10
N LEU A 368 8.30 23.79 24.95
CA LEU A 368 8.08 23.07 26.21
C LEU A 368 8.49 23.93 27.40
N LYS A 369 7.76 23.77 28.51
CA LYS A 369 8.12 24.37 29.80
C LYS A 369 8.48 23.26 30.78
N GLN A 370 9.71 23.30 31.31
CA GLN A 370 10.24 22.29 32.22
C GLN A 370 11.11 22.95 33.29
N ASP A 371 10.97 22.53 34.55
CA ASP A 371 11.67 23.12 35.71
C ASP A 371 11.55 24.65 35.81
N GLY A 372 10.44 25.23 35.32
CA GLY A 372 10.20 26.67 35.29
C GLY A 372 10.87 27.43 34.13
N LYS A 373 11.76 26.79 33.35
CA LYS A 373 12.36 27.35 32.13
C LYS A 373 11.54 26.98 30.89
N ASP A 374 11.43 27.93 29.96
CA ASP A 374 10.89 27.69 28.62
C ASP A 374 12.03 27.24 27.67
N TYR A 375 11.74 26.23 26.86
CA TYR A 375 12.66 25.59 25.92
C TYR A 375 12.04 25.56 24.53
N LYS A 376 12.88 25.71 23.51
CA LYS A 376 12.48 25.64 22.10
C LYS A 376 13.18 24.48 21.43
N LEU A 377 12.45 23.44 21.04
CA LEU A 377 12.99 22.31 20.27
C LEU A 377 12.57 22.42 18.81
N GLY A 378 13.52 22.23 17.90
CA GLY A 378 13.24 22.14 16.47
C GLY A 378 12.76 20.74 16.11
N VAL A 379 11.69 20.61 15.35
CA VAL A 379 11.20 19.31 14.87
C VAL A 379 11.35 19.25 13.36
N ILE A 380 11.93 18.15 12.88
CA ILE A 380 12.09 17.85 11.45
C ILE A 380 11.35 16.54 11.18
N GLU A 381 10.17 16.65 10.59
CA GLU A 381 9.41 15.51 10.07
C GLU A 381 9.99 15.11 8.72
N ILE A 382 10.48 13.87 8.61
CA ILE A 382 10.98 13.31 7.36
C ILE A 382 10.00 12.21 6.93
N PRO A 383 9.10 12.44 5.96
CA PRO A 383 8.12 11.44 5.54
C PRO A 383 8.71 10.32 4.67
N ALA A 384 9.76 10.62 3.90
CA ALA A 384 10.47 9.67 3.04
C ALA A 384 11.92 10.15 2.79
N PHE A 385 12.81 9.23 2.40
CA PHE A 385 14.17 9.54 1.93
C PHE A 385 14.18 9.71 0.40
N TYR A 386 13.57 10.79 -0.09
CA TYR A 386 13.45 11.12 -1.51
C TYR A 386 14.75 11.67 -2.12
N LEU A 387 14.97 11.33 -3.40
CA LEU A 387 16.07 11.81 -4.25
C LEU A 387 15.64 11.77 -5.72
N ASP A 388 15.72 12.90 -6.42
CA ASP A 388 15.59 12.92 -7.88
C ASP A 388 16.84 12.34 -8.55
N PHE A 389 16.84 11.02 -8.75
CA PHE A 389 17.92 10.28 -9.41
C PHE A 389 18.19 10.72 -10.86
N LYS A 390 17.25 11.38 -11.55
CA LYS A 390 17.45 11.84 -12.93
C LYS A 390 18.17 13.18 -12.92
N ALA A 391 17.68 14.15 -12.13
CA ALA A 391 18.32 15.45 -11.96
C ALA A 391 19.72 15.33 -11.30
N PHE A 392 19.87 14.46 -10.28
CA PHE A 392 21.16 14.19 -9.64
C PHE A 392 22.20 13.67 -10.64
N ARG A 393 21.86 12.65 -11.44
CA ARG A 393 22.78 12.09 -12.47
C ARG A 393 23.06 13.07 -13.62
N ALA A 394 22.15 14.00 -13.89
CA ALA A 394 22.36 15.08 -14.86
C ALA A 394 23.26 16.22 -14.31
N GLY A 395 23.59 16.22 -13.02
CA GLY A 395 24.36 17.29 -12.38
C GLY A 395 23.56 18.59 -12.17
N ASP A 396 22.23 18.51 -12.10
CA ASP A 396 21.36 19.65 -11.85
C ASP A 396 21.70 20.28 -10.47
N PRO A 397 22.07 21.56 -10.37
CA PRO A 397 22.39 22.17 -9.08
C PRO A 397 21.20 22.22 -8.12
N ASP A 398 19.95 22.03 -8.55
CA ASP A 398 18.72 22.20 -7.77
C ASP A 398 17.84 20.93 -7.64
N TYR A 399 18.43 19.74 -7.83
CA TYR A 399 17.72 18.46 -7.61
C TYR A 399 17.06 18.35 -6.22
N LYS A 400 15.88 17.71 -6.18
CA LYS A 400 15.12 17.47 -4.95
C LYS A 400 15.78 16.35 -4.14
N SER A 401 16.05 16.61 -2.86
CA SER A 401 16.80 15.72 -1.98
C SER A 401 16.45 15.97 -0.51
N THR A 402 16.37 14.88 0.25
CA THR A 402 16.04 14.89 1.68
C THR A 402 17.12 15.65 2.46
N THR A 403 18.38 15.26 2.30
CA THR A 403 19.54 15.85 2.99
C THR A 403 19.66 17.34 2.71
N ARG A 404 19.45 17.74 1.43
CA ARG A 404 19.51 19.16 1.04
C ARG A 404 18.42 19.98 1.70
N ASP A 405 17.20 19.46 1.81
CA ASP A 405 16.10 20.18 2.45
C ASP A 405 16.21 20.17 3.99
N VAL A 406 16.67 19.06 4.61
CA VAL A 406 16.98 19.02 6.06
C VAL A 406 18.10 20.01 6.41
N LYS A 407 19.14 20.14 5.58
CA LYS A 407 20.24 21.11 5.80
C LYS A 407 19.74 22.56 5.76
N LYS A 408 18.78 22.89 4.89
CA LYS A 408 18.10 24.20 4.89
C LYS A 408 17.34 24.41 6.21
N ILE A 409 16.51 23.45 6.62
CA ILE A 409 15.74 23.51 7.87
C ILE A 409 16.67 23.65 9.09
N LEU A 410 17.75 22.88 9.18
CA LEU A 410 18.75 23.00 10.25
C LEU A 410 19.39 24.40 10.30
N THR A 411 19.68 24.99 9.14
CA THR A 411 20.20 26.37 9.04
C THR A 411 19.21 27.39 9.62
N GLU A 412 17.90 27.19 9.42
CA GLU A 412 16.87 28.02 10.02
C GLU A 412 16.73 27.77 11.52
N LEU A 413 16.69 26.52 11.97
CA LEU A 413 16.57 26.16 13.38
C LEU A 413 17.77 26.68 14.21
N GLN A 414 18.96 26.73 13.62
CA GLN A 414 20.14 27.39 14.20
C GLN A 414 19.95 28.91 14.34
N LYS A 415 19.34 29.58 13.35
CA LYS A 415 18.97 31.01 13.44
C LYS A 415 17.87 31.26 14.48
N ASP A 416 16.91 30.34 14.59
CA ASP A 416 15.81 30.35 15.57
C ASP A 416 16.28 30.04 17.00
N LYS A 417 17.56 29.64 17.17
CA LYS A 417 18.25 29.30 18.44
C LYS A 417 17.51 28.24 19.25
N VAL A 418 17.20 27.10 18.62
CA VAL A 418 16.63 25.94 19.33
C VAL A 418 17.63 25.33 20.32
N ASP A 419 17.14 24.89 21.49
CA ASP A 419 17.91 24.18 22.52
C ASP A 419 18.30 22.74 22.07
N GLY A 420 17.59 22.16 21.10
CA GLY A 420 17.80 20.81 20.56
C GLY A 420 16.94 20.53 19.33
N VAL A 421 17.16 19.39 18.67
CA VAL A 421 16.41 18.95 17.47
C VAL A 421 15.83 17.55 17.66
N ILE A 422 14.56 17.36 17.28
CA ILE A 422 13.92 16.05 17.16
C ILE A 422 13.79 15.73 15.66
N ILE A 423 14.31 14.57 15.25
CA ILE A 423 14.06 14.02 13.91
C ILE A 423 12.91 13.01 14.04
N ASP A 424 11.79 13.29 13.38
CA ASP A 424 10.63 12.40 13.38
C ASP A 424 10.62 11.54 12.11
N LEU A 425 10.71 10.23 12.31
CA LEU A 425 10.74 9.19 11.29
C LEU A 425 9.54 8.23 11.43
N ARG A 426 8.54 8.57 12.26
CA ARG A 426 7.32 7.76 12.37
C ARG A 426 6.67 7.63 10.98
N ASN A 427 6.32 6.40 10.61
CA ASN A 427 5.69 6.08 9.32
C ASN A 427 6.59 6.29 8.07
N ASN A 428 7.87 6.61 8.23
CA ASN A 428 8.81 6.75 7.11
C ASN A 428 9.35 5.37 6.67
N GLY A 429 8.77 4.82 5.60
CA GLY A 429 9.16 3.54 5.00
C GLY A 429 10.54 3.52 4.31
N GLY A 430 11.30 4.62 4.36
CA GLY A 430 12.64 4.74 3.84
C GLY A 430 12.71 5.44 2.48
N GLY A 431 13.59 4.96 1.59
CA GLY A 431 13.88 5.58 0.30
C GLY A 431 15.33 5.34 -0.12
N SER A 432 15.99 6.37 -0.65
CA SER A 432 17.35 6.32 -1.15
C SER A 432 18.40 5.98 -0.07
N LEU A 433 19.24 4.99 -0.35
CA LEU A 433 20.41 4.62 0.46
C LEU A 433 21.45 5.75 0.52
N GLN A 434 21.58 6.51 -0.57
CA GLN A 434 22.46 7.66 -0.65
C GLN A 434 22.00 8.75 0.32
N GLU A 435 20.70 9.06 0.36
CA GLU A 435 20.12 10.02 1.29
C GLU A 435 20.27 9.58 2.75
N ALA A 436 20.18 8.28 3.06
CA ALA A 436 20.48 7.79 4.40
C ALA A 436 21.94 8.06 4.82
N THR A 437 22.87 7.98 3.85
CA THR A 437 24.30 8.19 4.04
C THR A 437 24.62 9.68 4.21
N GLU A 438 24.16 10.53 3.29
CA GLU A 438 24.37 11.98 3.33
C GLU A 438 23.61 12.66 4.49
N LEU A 439 22.43 12.18 4.86
CA LEU A 439 21.71 12.71 6.03
C LEU A 439 22.47 12.42 7.32
N THR A 440 23.09 11.24 7.44
CA THR A 440 23.89 10.87 8.61
C THR A 440 25.10 11.80 8.79
N SER A 441 25.78 12.17 7.71
CA SER A 441 26.97 13.04 7.79
C SER A 441 26.67 14.47 8.26
N LEU A 442 25.41 14.94 8.17
CA LEU A 442 25.00 16.20 8.80
C LEU A 442 25.16 16.18 10.33
N PHE A 443 25.25 15.01 10.97
CA PHE A 443 25.24 14.86 12.43
C PHE A 443 26.50 14.20 13.02
N ILE A 444 27.32 13.49 12.22
CA ILE A 444 28.58 12.86 12.67
C ILE A 444 29.81 13.56 12.07
N ASP A 445 30.94 13.58 12.79
CA ASP A 445 32.14 14.31 12.33
C ASP A 445 32.94 13.57 11.24
N LYS A 446 33.11 12.25 11.35
CA LYS A 446 33.64 11.38 10.29
C LYS A 446 33.39 9.91 10.64
N GLY A 447 33.09 9.08 9.64
CA GLY A 447 33.16 7.63 9.71
C GLY A 447 32.13 6.94 8.81
N PRO A 448 32.12 5.60 8.78
CA PRO A 448 31.09 4.82 8.08
C PRO A 448 29.69 5.18 8.59
N THR A 449 28.72 5.20 7.69
CA THR A 449 27.29 5.28 8.04
C THR A 449 26.65 3.89 8.01
N VAL A 450 27.02 3.07 7.02
CA VAL A 450 26.38 1.78 6.78
C VAL A 450 27.35 0.83 6.06
N LEU A 451 27.16 -0.46 6.28
CA LEU A 451 27.93 -1.53 5.64
C LEU A 451 27.01 -2.31 4.71
N VAL A 452 27.41 -2.51 3.46
CA VAL A 452 26.60 -3.17 2.44
C VAL A 452 27.30 -4.45 1.99
N ARG A 453 26.72 -5.62 2.29
CA ARG A 453 27.24 -6.92 1.82
C ARG A 453 26.52 -7.33 0.54
N ASN A 454 27.27 -7.42 -0.55
CA ASN A 454 26.79 -7.87 -1.85
C ASN A 454 26.65 -9.40 -1.91
N ALA A 455 26.00 -9.90 -2.96
CA ALA A 455 25.79 -11.33 -3.21
C ALA A 455 27.08 -12.17 -3.40
N ASP A 456 28.23 -11.54 -3.65
CA ASP A 456 29.56 -12.16 -3.71
C ASP A 456 30.27 -12.24 -2.34
N GLY A 457 29.63 -11.72 -1.28
CA GLY A 457 30.20 -11.62 0.07
C GLY A 457 31.09 -10.40 0.30
N ARG A 458 31.37 -9.57 -0.71
CA ARG A 458 32.10 -8.31 -0.53
C ARG A 458 31.29 -7.36 0.33
N VAL A 459 31.94 -6.77 1.34
CA VAL A 459 31.36 -5.72 2.20
C VAL A 459 31.93 -4.38 1.76
N ASP A 460 31.07 -3.56 1.16
CA ASP A 460 31.35 -2.17 0.84
C ASP A 460 31.00 -1.30 2.07
N VAL A 461 31.91 -0.40 2.44
CA VAL A 461 31.77 0.50 3.59
C VAL A 461 31.41 1.88 3.05
N LEU A 462 30.20 2.37 3.37
CA LEU A 462 29.74 3.68 2.89
C LEU A 462 29.97 4.74 3.96
N GLU A 463 30.76 5.77 3.62
CA GLU A 463 30.99 6.98 4.42
C GLU A 463 30.87 8.24 3.54
N ASP A 464 30.60 9.39 4.15
CA ASP A 464 30.81 10.69 3.49
C ASP A 464 32.29 11.06 3.59
N GLU A 465 32.90 11.43 2.47
CA GLU A 465 34.29 11.86 2.40
C GLU A 465 34.51 13.23 3.04
N ASN A 466 33.45 14.04 3.19
CA ASN A 466 33.50 15.39 3.75
C ASN A 466 33.42 15.35 5.29
N PRO A 467 34.49 15.73 6.03
CA PRO A 467 34.46 15.72 7.48
C PRO A 467 33.76 16.96 8.06
N GLY A 468 33.03 16.77 9.15
CA GLY A 468 32.50 17.81 10.03
C GLY A 468 30.98 17.84 10.13
N ALA A 469 30.44 17.49 11.29
CA ALA A 469 28.99 17.51 11.54
C ALA A 469 28.43 18.93 11.41
N PHE A 470 27.44 19.10 10.54
CA PHE A 470 26.72 20.36 10.31
C PHE A 470 25.90 20.80 11.54
N TYR A 471 25.28 19.84 12.24
CA TYR A 471 24.56 20.08 13.48
C TYR A 471 25.20 19.29 14.63
N LYS A 472 25.74 20.01 15.63
CA LYS A 472 26.37 19.46 16.83
C LYS A 472 25.55 19.60 18.11
N GLY A 473 24.32 20.12 18.00
CA GLY A 473 23.44 20.32 19.16
C GLY A 473 22.79 19.01 19.65
N PRO A 474 22.08 19.05 20.79
CA PRO A 474 21.33 17.92 21.33
C PRO A 474 20.30 17.40 20.33
N MET A 475 20.14 16.08 20.22
CA MET A 475 19.10 15.52 19.36
C MET A 475 18.52 14.21 19.87
N ALA A 476 17.27 13.97 19.47
CA ALA A 476 16.54 12.71 19.64
C ALA A 476 15.92 12.30 18.30
N LEU A 477 15.72 11.00 18.10
CA LEU A 477 15.01 10.42 16.97
C LEU A 477 13.72 9.77 17.48
N LEU A 478 12.59 10.10 16.84
CA LEU A 478 11.30 9.48 17.11
C LEU A 478 10.96 8.48 16.00
N VAL A 479 10.81 7.20 16.36
CA VAL A 479 10.61 6.07 15.43
C VAL A 479 9.39 5.23 15.80
N ASN A 480 8.86 4.46 14.85
CA ASN A 480 7.81 3.47 15.11
C ASN A 480 7.93 2.24 14.20
N ARG A 481 7.01 1.28 14.34
CA ARG A 481 6.99 0.02 13.57
C ARG A 481 6.87 0.19 12.04
N LEU A 482 6.54 1.39 11.56
CA LEU A 482 6.47 1.73 10.14
C LEU A 482 7.70 2.53 9.66
N SER A 483 8.62 2.91 10.55
CA SER A 483 9.97 3.38 10.17
C SER A 483 10.75 2.21 9.56
N ALA A 484 11.21 2.32 8.31
CA ALA A 484 11.87 1.22 7.61
C ALA A 484 13.09 1.65 6.76
N SER A 485 13.96 0.69 6.43
CA SER A 485 15.02 0.83 5.41
C SER A 485 15.98 2.00 5.69
N ALA A 486 15.96 3.08 4.89
CA ALA A 486 16.79 4.27 5.08
C ALA A 486 16.61 4.91 6.47
N SER A 487 15.39 4.88 7.02
CA SER A 487 15.10 5.33 8.39
C SER A 487 15.84 4.50 9.44
N GLU A 488 15.98 3.19 9.21
CA GLU A 488 16.65 2.25 10.11
C GLU A 488 18.18 2.33 9.98
N ILE A 489 18.68 2.66 8.78
CA ILE A 489 20.10 2.99 8.56
C ILE A 489 20.47 4.24 9.36
N PHE A 490 19.72 5.33 9.18
CA PHE A 490 19.97 6.59 9.88
C PHE A 490 19.82 6.43 11.40
N ALA A 491 18.73 5.81 11.88
CA ALA A 491 18.54 5.57 13.31
C ALA A 491 19.61 4.63 13.91
N GLY A 492 19.96 3.55 13.21
CA GLY A 492 21.00 2.62 13.63
C GLY A 492 22.39 3.27 13.69
N ALA A 493 22.71 4.15 12.75
CA ALA A 493 23.95 4.95 12.78
C ALA A 493 23.93 5.97 13.92
N MET A 494 22.84 6.72 14.12
CA MET A 494 22.72 7.67 15.23
C MET A 494 22.87 6.99 16.60
N GLN A 495 22.35 5.77 16.76
CA GLN A 495 22.50 4.96 17.98
C GLN A 495 23.92 4.41 18.12
N ASP A 496 24.51 3.82 17.07
CA ASP A 496 25.87 3.24 17.12
C ASP A 496 26.97 4.29 17.41
N TYR A 497 26.80 5.52 16.92
CA TYR A 497 27.69 6.66 17.23
C TYR A 497 27.37 7.35 18.56
N HIS A 498 26.32 6.92 19.27
CA HIS A 498 25.77 7.61 20.43
C HIS A 498 25.48 9.10 20.17
N ARG A 499 25.03 9.41 18.96
CA ARG A 499 24.78 10.78 18.51
C ARG A 499 23.40 11.30 18.94
N ALA A 500 22.43 10.40 19.12
CA ALA A 500 21.06 10.70 19.49
C ALA A 500 20.48 9.63 20.42
N LEU A 501 19.48 10.02 21.22
CA LEU A 501 18.55 9.06 21.85
C LEU A 501 17.53 8.60 20.81
N ILE A 502 17.32 7.29 20.68
CA ILE A 502 16.25 6.68 19.89
C ILE A 502 15.05 6.43 20.79
N ILE A 503 13.89 6.98 20.43
CA ILE A 503 12.68 6.97 21.26
C ILE A 503 11.49 6.52 20.39
N GLY A 504 10.54 5.80 20.98
CA GLY A 504 9.30 5.39 20.29
C GLY A 504 9.13 3.87 20.25
N GLY A 505 8.92 3.27 19.08
CA GLY A 505 8.72 1.82 18.95
C GLY A 505 9.78 1.13 18.11
N GLN A 506 9.97 -0.18 18.34
CA GLN A 506 10.75 -1.07 17.47
C GLN A 506 10.39 -0.82 15.99
N THR A 507 11.39 -0.59 15.15
CA THR A 507 11.20 -0.28 13.72
C THR A 507 10.78 -1.52 12.91
N PHE A 508 10.56 -1.34 11.60
CA PHE A 508 10.01 -2.38 10.72
C PHE A 508 10.85 -3.67 10.66
N GLY A 509 12.17 -3.54 10.66
CA GLY A 509 13.11 -4.66 10.59
C GLY A 509 13.66 -4.95 9.20
N LYS A 510 13.70 -3.99 8.27
CA LYS A 510 14.25 -4.24 6.94
C LYS A 510 15.77 -4.11 6.96
N GLY A 511 16.47 -5.07 6.36
CA GLY A 511 17.94 -5.11 6.25
C GLY A 511 18.45 -5.39 4.84
N THR A 512 17.65 -5.06 3.81
CA THR A 512 17.91 -5.39 2.40
C THR A 512 17.98 -4.14 1.51
N VAL A 513 18.80 -4.18 0.47
CA VAL A 513 18.98 -3.10 -0.51
C VAL A 513 18.53 -3.59 -1.89
N GLN A 514 17.61 -2.85 -2.50
CA GLN A 514 17.13 -3.10 -3.85
C GLN A 514 17.72 -2.11 -4.86
N THR A 515 17.89 -2.57 -6.09
CA THR A 515 18.09 -1.71 -7.27
C THR A 515 16.90 -1.84 -8.22
N ILE A 516 16.75 -0.90 -9.14
CA ILE A 516 15.83 -1.03 -10.28
C ILE A 516 16.62 -1.57 -11.48
N GLN A 517 16.11 -2.61 -12.12
CA GLN A 517 16.64 -3.15 -13.38
C GLN A 517 15.59 -2.97 -14.48
N PRO A 518 15.87 -2.21 -15.55
CA PRO A 518 14.92 -2.06 -16.66
C PRO A 518 14.73 -3.40 -17.37
N LEU A 519 13.50 -3.70 -17.76
CA LEU A 519 13.14 -4.84 -18.60
C LEU A 519 12.72 -4.33 -20.00
N ASN A 520 12.45 -5.25 -20.92
CA ASN A 520 11.83 -4.89 -22.20
C ASN A 520 10.41 -4.36 -22.02
N HIS A 521 9.74 -4.75 -20.93
CA HIS A 521 8.42 -4.28 -20.54
C HIS A 521 8.33 -4.17 -19.01
N GLY A 522 8.21 -2.94 -18.49
CA GLY A 522 8.30 -2.64 -17.07
C GLY A 522 9.73 -2.73 -16.50
N GLU A 523 9.85 -2.90 -15.19
CA GLU A 523 11.11 -2.94 -14.45
C GLU A 523 11.09 -4.01 -13.34
N LEU A 524 12.25 -4.58 -13.02
CA LEU A 524 12.43 -5.45 -11.86
C LEU A 524 13.14 -4.69 -10.74
N LYS A 525 12.43 -4.45 -9.64
CA LYS A 525 13.04 -4.06 -8.37
C LYS A 525 13.66 -5.32 -7.75
N LEU A 526 14.99 -5.34 -7.64
CA LEU A 526 15.77 -6.53 -7.35
C LEU A 526 16.65 -6.35 -6.12
N THR A 527 16.54 -7.22 -5.12
CA THR A 527 17.46 -7.23 -3.98
C THR A 527 18.83 -7.77 -4.36
N LEU A 528 19.87 -6.92 -4.27
CA LEU A 528 21.26 -7.25 -4.60
C LEU A 528 22.18 -7.40 -3.39
N ALA A 529 21.80 -6.78 -2.27
CA ALA A 529 22.65 -6.69 -1.08
C ALA A 529 21.83 -6.70 0.22
N LYS A 530 22.49 -7.06 1.32
CA LYS A 530 22.02 -6.79 2.68
C LYS A 530 22.80 -5.62 3.27
N PHE A 531 22.16 -4.80 4.10
CA PHE A 531 22.84 -3.76 4.86
C PHE A 531 22.95 -4.11 6.35
N TYR A 532 23.96 -3.53 6.99
CA TYR A 532 24.30 -3.72 8.40
C TYR A 532 24.68 -2.37 8.99
N ARG A 533 24.36 -2.21 10.28
CA ARG A 533 24.82 -1.11 11.12
C ARG A 533 26.34 -1.12 11.24
N VAL A 534 26.95 -0.02 11.64
CA VAL A 534 28.41 0.11 11.75
C VAL A 534 29.01 -0.72 12.89
N SER A 535 28.19 -1.08 13.87
CA SER A 535 28.41 -2.13 14.88
C SER A 535 28.46 -3.56 14.32
N GLY A 536 28.17 -3.77 13.02
CA GLY A 536 28.13 -5.08 12.37
C GLY A 536 26.81 -5.84 12.54
N GLN A 537 25.85 -5.33 13.31
CA GLN A 537 24.52 -5.91 13.47
C GLN A 537 23.63 -5.62 12.25
N SER A 538 22.81 -6.59 11.82
CA SER A 538 21.75 -6.32 10.83
C SER A 538 20.48 -5.81 11.50
N THR A 539 19.73 -4.97 10.80
CA THR A 539 18.34 -4.60 11.14
C THR A 539 17.33 -5.64 10.66
N GLN A 540 17.72 -6.63 9.83
CA GLN A 540 16.81 -7.64 9.28
C GLN A 540 16.01 -8.36 10.39
N HIS A 541 14.69 -8.47 10.26
CA HIS A 541 13.73 -8.98 11.28
C HIS A 541 13.63 -8.18 12.59
N GLN A 542 14.74 -7.64 13.12
CA GLN A 542 14.79 -7.02 14.45
C GLN A 542 14.52 -5.51 14.46
N GLY A 543 14.98 -4.81 13.43
CA GLY A 543 14.97 -3.35 13.34
C GLY A 543 16.01 -2.68 14.24
N VAL A 544 15.78 -1.40 14.50
CA VAL A 544 16.40 -0.62 15.56
C VAL A 544 15.44 -0.68 16.74
N LEU A 545 15.94 -1.18 17.88
CA LEU A 545 15.24 -1.09 19.16
C LEU A 545 15.50 0.31 19.73
N PRO A 546 14.47 1.03 20.20
CA PRO A 546 14.65 2.34 20.82
C PRO A 546 15.35 2.19 22.18
N ASP A 547 15.99 3.25 22.64
CA ASP A 547 16.57 3.33 23.98
C ASP A 547 15.47 3.51 25.05
N ILE A 548 14.33 4.12 24.65
CA ILE A 548 13.12 4.28 25.47
C ILE A 548 11.88 3.95 24.62
N ASP A 549 11.18 2.88 25.00
CA ASP A 549 9.96 2.40 24.35
C ASP A 549 8.70 3.21 24.70
N TYR A 550 7.83 3.43 23.71
CA TYR A 550 6.46 3.93 23.83
C TYR A 550 5.44 2.81 23.53
N PRO A 551 4.18 2.91 24.03
CA PRO A 551 3.15 1.96 23.66
C PRO A 551 2.86 2.00 22.15
N SER A 552 2.92 0.83 21.50
CA SER A 552 2.58 0.66 20.08
C SER A 552 1.16 0.12 19.93
N ILE A 553 0.34 0.73 19.07
CA ILE A 553 -0.96 0.18 18.67
C ILE A 553 -0.79 -0.98 17.66
N ILE A 554 0.37 -1.04 16.98
CA ILE A 554 0.69 -2.03 15.96
C ILE A 554 1.24 -3.30 16.60
N ASP A 555 0.64 -4.46 16.30
CA ASP A 555 1.19 -5.79 16.63
C ASP A 555 2.39 -6.11 15.73
N THR A 556 3.54 -6.39 16.35
CA THR A 556 4.79 -6.72 15.66
C THR A 556 4.76 -8.11 15.00
N LYS A 557 3.79 -8.96 15.32
CA LYS A 557 3.58 -10.29 14.69
C LYS A 557 2.86 -10.22 13.34
N GLU A 558 2.00 -9.22 13.14
CA GLU A 558 1.23 -9.05 11.90
C GLU A 558 1.86 -7.97 11.00
N ILE A 559 2.60 -7.00 11.57
CA ILE A 559 3.29 -5.95 10.82
C ILE A 559 4.79 -5.93 11.13
N GLY A 560 5.62 -5.92 10.07
CA GLY A 560 7.08 -5.82 10.12
C GLY A 560 7.76 -6.91 9.26
N GLU A 561 9.07 -6.78 9.04
CA GLU A 561 9.84 -7.70 8.19
C GLU A 561 9.72 -9.16 8.65
N SER A 562 9.74 -9.39 9.97
CA SER A 562 9.59 -10.71 10.59
C SER A 562 8.24 -11.37 10.36
N ALA A 563 7.22 -10.63 9.92
CA ALA A 563 5.90 -11.13 9.56
C ALA A 563 5.76 -11.43 8.06
N LEU A 564 6.71 -10.97 7.23
CA LEU A 564 6.67 -11.17 5.78
C LEU A 564 7.19 -12.58 5.41
N PRO A 565 6.48 -13.30 4.51
CA PRO A 565 6.96 -14.57 3.97
C PRO A 565 8.24 -14.35 3.15
N GLU A 566 9.08 -15.39 3.05
CA GLU A 566 10.38 -15.36 2.35
C GLU A 566 11.35 -14.24 2.78
N SER A 567 11.10 -13.58 3.93
CA SER A 567 12.00 -12.57 4.48
C SER A 567 13.33 -13.21 4.89
N MET A 568 14.44 -12.61 4.46
CA MET A 568 15.77 -13.14 4.73
C MET A 568 16.08 -13.21 6.23
N PRO A 569 16.86 -14.20 6.70
CA PRO A 569 17.22 -14.31 8.11
C PRO A 569 18.13 -13.16 8.58
N TRP A 570 18.04 -12.84 9.87
CA TRP A 570 19.01 -12.00 10.56
C TRP A 570 20.39 -12.67 10.67
N ASP A 571 21.45 -11.89 10.50
CA ASP A 571 22.84 -12.28 10.75
C ASP A 571 23.71 -11.04 11.05
N THR A 572 25.01 -11.25 11.30
CA THR A 572 25.97 -10.20 11.65
C THR A 572 27.24 -10.28 10.83
N ILE A 573 27.92 -9.16 10.66
CA ILE A 573 29.26 -9.07 10.06
C ILE A 573 30.25 -8.44 11.05
N ARG A 574 31.52 -8.31 10.65
CA ARG A 574 32.54 -7.63 11.47
C ARG A 574 32.17 -6.15 11.63
N PRO A 575 32.23 -5.57 12.85
CA PRO A 575 32.03 -4.14 13.05
C PRO A 575 33.05 -3.30 12.27
N ALA A 576 32.62 -2.16 11.75
CA ALA A 576 33.51 -1.19 11.11
C ALA A 576 34.05 -0.15 12.10
N ILE A 577 33.32 0.13 13.18
CA ILE A 577 33.78 0.98 14.29
C ILE A 577 34.08 0.15 15.54
N LYS A 578 34.97 0.67 16.38
CA LYS A 578 35.08 0.22 17.78
C LYS A 578 33.98 0.92 18.58
N PRO A 579 33.12 0.20 19.33
CA PRO A 579 32.12 0.85 20.16
C PRO A 579 32.77 1.83 21.15
N ALA A 580 32.34 3.10 21.09
CA ALA A 580 32.68 4.07 22.11
C ALA A 580 31.92 3.76 23.42
N VAL A 581 32.37 4.37 24.52
CA VAL A 581 31.59 4.34 25.77
C VAL A 581 30.30 5.11 25.55
N ASP A 582 29.17 4.42 25.69
CA ASP A 582 27.84 4.98 25.59
C ASP A 582 27.62 6.07 26.67
N PRO A 583 27.41 7.34 26.29
CA PRO A 583 27.18 8.46 27.19
C PRO A 583 25.75 8.51 27.73
N PHE A 584 24.78 7.85 27.08
CA PHE A 584 23.38 7.81 27.49
C PHE A 584 23.14 6.71 28.53
N LYS A 585 23.82 5.57 28.41
CA LYS A 585 23.68 4.38 29.26
C LYS A 585 23.60 4.62 30.77
N PRO A 586 24.39 5.53 31.38
CA PRO A 586 24.26 5.84 32.81
C PRO A 586 22.91 6.47 33.20
N PHE A 587 22.23 7.10 32.25
CA PHE A 587 21.00 7.86 32.45
C PHE A 587 19.73 7.12 32.00
N ILE A 588 19.82 6.14 31.09
CA ILE A 588 18.64 5.43 30.52
C ILE A 588 17.64 4.96 31.58
N ALA A 589 18.11 4.36 32.68
CA ALA A 589 17.23 3.87 33.76
C ALA A 589 16.46 5.01 34.46
N GLN A 590 17.09 6.18 34.62
CA GLN A 590 16.45 7.36 35.20
C GLN A 590 15.49 8.02 34.20
N LEU A 591 15.93 8.21 32.93
CA LEU A 591 15.09 8.76 31.87
C LEU A 591 13.80 7.93 31.68
N LYS A 592 13.92 6.60 31.72
CA LYS A 592 12.77 5.70 31.68
C LYS A 592 11.86 5.84 32.91
N ALA A 593 12.41 5.95 34.11
CA ALA A 593 11.60 6.16 35.32
C ALA A 593 10.86 7.52 35.31
N GLU A 594 11.50 8.58 34.83
CA GLU A 594 10.88 9.92 34.68
C GLU A 594 9.80 9.91 33.58
N HIS A 595 10.06 9.22 32.46
CA HIS A 595 9.07 8.95 31.40
C HIS A 595 7.85 8.18 31.92
N ASP A 596 8.06 7.02 32.56
CA ASP A 596 7.00 6.17 33.09
C ASP A 596 6.15 6.94 34.11
N GLN A 597 6.78 7.76 34.97
CA GLN A 597 6.10 8.59 35.96
C GLN A 597 5.22 9.68 35.30
N ARG A 598 5.68 10.30 34.22
CA ARG A 598 4.90 11.29 33.46
C ARG A 598 3.74 10.62 32.73
N THR A 599 4.02 9.61 31.92
CA THR A 599 3.02 8.98 31.05
C THR A 599 1.99 8.16 31.82
N ALA A 600 2.27 7.71 33.03
CA ALA A 600 1.28 7.10 33.93
C ALA A 600 0.13 8.06 34.30
N LYS A 601 0.34 9.38 34.21
CA LYS A 601 -0.65 10.42 34.52
C LYS A 601 -1.10 11.23 33.30
N ASP A 602 -0.42 11.09 32.17
CA ASP A 602 -0.77 11.78 30.94
C ASP A 602 -2.03 11.19 30.29
N ALA A 603 -2.95 12.07 29.91
CA ALA A 603 -4.28 11.70 29.41
C ALA A 603 -4.23 10.93 28.07
N GLU A 604 -3.30 11.28 27.17
CA GLU A 604 -3.17 10.61 25.87
C GLU A 604 -2.47 9.26 26.03
N PHE A 605 -1.40 9.16 26.83
CA PHE A 605 -0.74 7.87 27.07
C PHE A 605 -1.64 6.87 27.80
N VAL A 606 -2.49 7.31 28.73
CA VAL A 606 -3.52 6.45 29.33
C VAL A 606 -4.53 5.99 28.27
N PHE A 607 -5.10 6.94 27.51
CA PHE A 607 -6.07 6.63 26.44
C PHE A 607 -5.52 5.65 25.40
N ILE A 608 -4.27 5.81 24.98
CA ILE A 608 -3.62 4.92 23.99
C ILE A 608 -3.44 3.50 24.56
N ARG A 609 -3.03 3.35 25.82
CA ARG A 609 -2.91 2.02 26.46
C ARG A 609 -4.27 1.34 26.60
N ASP A 610 -5.32 2.07 26.99
CA ASP A 610 -6.66 1.51 27.10
C ASP A 610 -7.23 1.11 25.72
N LYS A 611 -7.00 1.95 24.70
CA LYS A 611 -7.38 1.66 23.30
C LYS A 611 -6.64 0.43 22.75
N LEU A 612 -5.35 0.28 23.06
CA LEU A 612 -4.56 -0.90 22.70
C LEU A 612 -5.11 -2.18 23.36
N ALA A 613 -5.41 -2.14 24.66
CA ALA A 613 -5.98 -3.28 25.37
C ALA A 613 -7.36 -3.69 24.81
N LEU A 614 -8.21 -2.73 24.43
CA LEU A 614 -9.46 -3.02 23.73
C LEU A 614 -9.21 -3.62 22.34
N ALA A 615 -8.30 -3.04 21.55
CA ALA A 615 -8.00 -3.51 20.21
C ALA A 615 -7.48 -4.96 20.21
N GLN A 616 -6.55 -5.30 21.11
CA GLN A 616 -6.05 -6.67 21.29
C GLN A 616 -7.18 -7.65 21.57
N LYS A 617 -8.08 -7.32 22.51
CA LYS A 617 -9.24 -8.16 22.83
C LYS A 617 -10.20 -8.34 21.64
N LEU A 618 -10.40 -7.31 20.82
CA LEU A 618 -11.27 -7.39 19.63
C LEU A 618 -10.62 -8.18 18.48
N MET A 619 -9.29 -8.18 18.36
CA MET A 619 -8.57 -8.97 17.35
C MET A 619 -8.64 -10.50 17.59
N GLU A 620 -8.95 -10.94 18.81
CA GLU A 620 -9.19 -12.36 19.12
C GLU A 620 -10.54 -12.86 18.54
N GLU A 621 -11.47 -11.97 18.19
CA GLU A 621 -12.78 -12.33 17.65
C GLU A 621 -12.73 -12.73 16.16
N LYS A 622 -12.58 -14.03 15.89
CA LYS A 622 -12.58 -14.55 14.51
C LYS A 622 -13.95 -14.61 13.83
N THR A 623 -15.04 -14.47 14.59
CA THR A 623 -16.43 -14.65 14.13
C THR A 623 -17.34 -13.52 14.54
N VAL A 624 -18.35 -13.20 13.73
CA VAL A 624 -19.37 -12.20 14.06
C VAL A 624 -20.77 -12.79 14.02
N SER A 625 -21.66 -12.32 14.90
CA SER A 625 -23.08 -12.69 14.85
C SER A 625 -23.81 -11.93 13.75
N LEU A 626 -24.67 -12.64 13.02
CA LEU A 626 -25.59 -12.10 12.02
C LEU A 626 -27.00 -11.87 12.59
N ASN A 627 -27.18 -12.03 13.91
CA ASN A 627 -28.38 -11.62 14.63
C ASN A 627 -28.30 -10.11 14.94
N GLU A 628 -29.34 -9.35 14.58
CA GLU A 628 -29.32 -7.89 14.72
C GLU A 628 -29.31 -7.40 16.17
N ALA A 629 -29.99 -8.10 17.09
CA ALA A 629 -30.02 -7.71 18.50
C ALA A 629 -28.66 -7.95 19.18
N GLU A 630 -28.04 -9.12 18.96
CA GLU A 630 -26.70 -9.44 19.44
C GLU A 630 -25.65 -8.47 18.87
N ARG A 631 -25.71 -8.19 17.57
CA ARG A 631 -24.74 -7.31 16.90
C ARG A 631 -24.90 -5.85 17.31
N ARG A 632 -26.13 -5.36 17.52
CA ARG A 632 -26.39 -4.02 18.10
C ARG A 632 -25.92 -3.92 19.55
N ALA A 633 -26.13 -4.94 20.37
CA ALA A 633 -25.65 -4.96 21.75
C ALA A 633 -24.12 -4.95 21.82
N GLN A 634 -23.44 -5.72 20.96
CA GLN A 634 -21.99 -5.72 20.83
C GLN A 634 -21.45 -4.34 20.37
N HIS A 635 -22.07 -3.74 19.36
CA HIS A 635 -21.70 -2.41 18.86
C HIS A 635 -21.82 -1.35 19.96
N ALA A 636 -22.95 -1.33 20.68
CA ALA A 636 -23.21 -0.38 21.76
C ALA A 636 -22.24 -0.57 22.96
N ASP A 637 -21.84 -1.80 23.28
CA ASP A 637 -20.82 -2.08 24.31
C ASP A 637 -19.42 -1.58 23.90
N ILE A 638 -19.04 -1.75 22.64
CA ILE A 638 -17.77 -1.22 22.09
C ILE A 638 -17.80 0.32 22.05
N GLU A 639 -18.87 0.92 21.53
CA GLU A 639 -19.07 2.38 21.52
C GLU A 639 -19.07 2.97 22.93
N ALA A 640 -19.73 2.34 23.90
CA ALA A 640 -19.75 2.79 25.29
C ALA A 640 -18.35 2.77 25.93
N LYS A 641 -17.54 1.74 25.65
CA LYS A 641 -16.14 1.65 26.08
C LYS A 641 -15.29 2.74 25.44
N GLN A 642 -15.40 2.93 24.12
CA GLN A 642 -14.68 3.97 23.38
C GLN A 642 -15.06 5.38 23.85
N LEU A 643 -16.35 5.65 24.06
CA LEU A 643 -16.86 6.90 24.61
C LEU A 643 -16.40 7.14 26.04
N ALA A 644 -16.34 6.10 26.88
CA ALA A 644 -15.82 6.21 28.25
C ALA A 644 -14.32 6.56 28.26
N MET A 645 -13.51 5.93 27.40
CA MET A 645 -12.09 6.26 27.23
C MET A 645 -11.90 7.70 26.72
N GLU A 646 -12.63 8.10 25.67
CA GLU A 646 -12.58 9.46 25.13
C GLU A 646 -13.03 10.53 26.14
N ASN A 647 -14.07 10.24 26.93
CA ASN A 647 -14.53 11.15 27.97
C ASN A 647 -13.59 11.23 29.17
N ALA A 648 -12.88 10.16 29.51
CA ALA A 648 -11.80 10.20 30.50
C ALA A 648 -10.65 11.11 30.02
N ARG A 649 -10.23 10.94 28.75
CA ARG A 649 -9.21 11.78 28.09
C ARG A 649 -9.60 13.26 28.07
N ARG A 650 -10.80 13.57 27.57
CA ARG A 650 -11.37 14.93 27.53
C ARG A 650 -11.43 15.59 28.90
N LYS A 651 -11.99 14.87 29.88
CA LYS A 651 -12.07 15.36 31.27
C LYS A 651 -10.69 15.69 31.85
N ALA A 652 -9.68 14.87 31.56
CA ALA A 652 -8.31 15.12 31.99
C ALA A 652 -7.65 16.31 31.26
N LYS A 653 -8.04 16.59 30.01
CA LYS A 653 -7.67 17.81 29.26
C LYS A 653 -8.48 19.06 29.63
N GLY A 654 -9.50 18.95 30.48
CA GLY A 654 -10.42 20.06 30.81
C GLY A 654 -11.46 20.34 29.72
N GLU A 655 -11.60 19.44 28.74
CA GLU A 655 -12.60 19.53 27.68
C GLU A 655 -13.97 19.01 28.14
N ALA A 656 -15.04 19.50 27.50
CA ALA A 656 -16.38 18.99 27.74
C ALA A 656 -16.51 17.51 27.29
N PRO A 657 -17.14 16.64 28.10
CA PRO A 657 -17.41 15.26 27.69
C PRO A 657 -18.41 15.23 26.53
N LEU A 658 -18.17 14.30 25.61
CA LEU A 658 -19.08 13.96 24.53
C LEU A 658 -20.27 13.14 25.06
N LYS A 659 -21.43 13.36 24.44
CA LYS A 659 -22.62 12.50 24.63
C LYS A 659 -22.57 11.25 23.75
N GLU A 660 -21.92 11.36 22.60
CA GLU A 660 -21.72 10.32 21.60
C GLU A 660 -20.39 10.59 20.89
N LEU A 661 -19.73 9.54 20.41
CA LEU A 661 -18.58 9.73 19.53
C LEU A 661 -19.07 10.32 18.20
N LYS A 662 -18.27 11.21 17.59
CA LYS A 662 -18.54 11.60 16.20
C LYS A 662 -18.48 10.33 15.35
N LYS A 663 -19.56 10.03 14.63
CA LYS A 663 -19.51 9.10 13.51
C LYS A 663 -18.65 9.77 12.44
N GLU A 664 -17.41 9.31 12.29
CA GLU A 664 -16.62 9.61 11.10
C GLU A 664 -17.35 8.99 9.90
N ASP A 665 -17.67 9.83 8.92
CA ASP A 665 -18.32 9.37 7.70
C ASP A 665 -17.24 8.72 6.83
N GLU A 666 -17.31 7.40 6.60
CA GLU A 666 -16.28 6.66 5.84
C GLU A 666 -16.12 7.18 4.40
N ASP A 667 -17.15 7.84 3.87
CA ASP A 667 -17.15 8.48 2.54
C ASP A 667 -16.66 9.96 2.58
N ALA A 668 -16.41 10.54 3.76
CA ALA A 668 -15.80 11.86 3.86
C ALA A 668 -14.33 11.79 3.42
N LEU A 669 -14.02 12.45 2.30
CA LEU A 669 -12.65 12.76 1.92
C LEU A 669 -11.96 13.38 3.13
N ALA A 670 -10.82 12.79 3.54
CA ALA A 670 -9.99 13.35 4.60
C ALA A 670 -9.75 14.83 4.31
N THR A 671 -10.37 15.69 5.10
CA THR A 671 -10.13 17.13 5.05
C THR A 671 -8.64 17.36 5.29
N GLU A 672 -8.12 18.46 4.74
CA GLU A 672 -6.77 18.97 5.03
C GLU A 672 -6.40 18.64 6.49
N PRO A 673 -5.28 17.92 6.74
CA PRO A 673 -4.93 17.54 8.11
C PRO A 673 -4.91 18.81 8.94
N ASP A 674 -5.77 18.87 9.96
CA ASP A 674 -5.84 20.00 10.87
C ASP A 674 -4.41 20.33 11.30
N LYS A 675 -4.06 21.61 11.35
CA LYS A 675 -2.73 22.07 11.77
C LYS A 675 -2.59 21.90 13.30
N VAL A 676 -2.58 20.64 13.72
CA VAL A 676 -2.29 20.18 15.08
C VAL A 676 -0.94 20.75 15.46
N LYS A 677 -0.85 21.42 16.61
CA LYS A 677 0.41 22.01 17.04
C LYS A 677 1.35 20.88 17.48
N PRO A 678 2.67 21.03 17.32
CA PRO A 678 3.63 20.03 17.80
C PRO A 678 3.44 19.66 19.27
N GLU A 679 2.99 20.62 20.09
CA GLU A 679 2.70 20.43 21.51
C GLU A 679 1.51 19.48 21.77
N ASP A 680 0.54 19.39 20.85
CA ASP A 680 -0.67 18.57 21.00
C ASP A 680 -0.40 17.08 20.70
N ASP A 681 0.71 16.75 20.03
CA ASP A 681 1.19 15.37 19.85
C ASP A 681 1.94 14.91 21.12
N ALA A 682 1.30 14.01 21.87
CA ALA A 682 1.84 13.51 23.13
C ALA A 682 3.18 12.77 22.98
N TYR A 683 3.41 12.07 21.87
CA TYR A 683 4.66 11.33 21.64
C TYR A 683 5.80 12.31 21.32
N LEU A 684 5.52 13.32 20.50
CA LEU A 684 6.48 14.37 20.17
C LEU A 684 6.83 15.23 21.39
N SER A 685 5.80 15.65 22.16
CA SER A 685 5.96 16.39 23.41
C SER A 685 6.77 15.62 24.46
N GLU A 686 6.49 14.33 24.66
CA GLU A 686 7.22 13.51 25.62
C GLU A 686 8.66 13.20 25.13
N THR A 687 8.88 13.06 23.82
CA THR A 687 10.23 12.92 23.23
C THR A 687 11.06 14.16 23.53
N GLY A 688 10.45 15.34 23.42
CA GLY A 688 11.08 16.60 23.80
C GLY A 688 11.43 16.65 25.29
N ARG A 689 10.53 16.23 26.19
CA ARG A 689 10.80 16.18 27.64
C ARG A 689 11.97 15.26 27.98
N ILE A 690 12.02 14.05 27.41
CA ILE A 690 13.13 13.11 27.58
C ILE A 690 14.48 13.72 27.14
N LEU A 691 14.49 14.45 26.01
CA LEU A 691 15.70 15.14 25.55
C LEU A 691 16.14 16.24 26.54
N LEU A 692 15.19 16.97 27.13
CA LEU A 692 15.46 17.99 28.15
C LEU A 692 15.94 17.39 29.48
N ASP A 693 15.37 16.26 29.91
CA ASP A 693 15.82 15.49 31.08
C ASP A 693 17.29 15.08 30.91
N TYR A 694 17.64 14.49 29.76
CA TYR A 694 19.01 14.10 29.45
C TYR A 694 19.97 15.30 29.51
N LEU A 695 19.58 16.45 28.95
CA LEU A 695 20.40 17.66 28.98
C LEU A 695 20.65 18.17 30.41
N LYS A 696 19.64 18.11 31.28
CA LYS A 696 19.74 18.43 32.70
C LYS A 696 20.68 17.47 33.44
N LEU A 697 20.53 16.16 33.24
CA LEU A 697 21.38 15.15 33.89
C LEU A 697 22.84 15.23 33.44
N ASN A 698 23.08 15.41 32.13
CA ASN A 698 24.43 15.54 31.59
C ASN A 698 25.13 16.82 32.08
N THR A 699 24.43 17.96 32.11
CA THR A 699 25.00 19.23 32.64
C THR A 699 25.26 19.18 34.14
N ALA A 700 24.44 18.47 34.93
CA ALA A 700 24.72 18.23 36.35
C ALA A 700 26.00 17.40 36.57
N VAL A 701 26.21 16.32 35.79
CA VAL A 701 27.43 15.51 35.87
C VAL A 701 28.67 16.27 35.40
N ALA A 702 28.55 17.12 34.38
CA ALA A 702 29.64 18.00 33.94
C ALA A 702 30.01 19.07 34.99
N SER A 703 29.03 19.52 35.77
CA SER A 703 29.24 20.51 36.84
C SER A 703 29.88 19.90 38.09
N ASN A 704 29.53 18.66 38.43
CA ASN A 704 30.10 17.91 39.57
C ASN A 704 31.49 17.31 39.31
N LYS A 705 32.06 17.50 38.10
CA LYS A 705 33.42 17.06 37.72
C LYS A 705 34.43 18.22 37.62
N LYS A 706 34.01 19.44 37.92
CA LYS A 706 34.85 20.64 38.04
C LYS A 706 34.99 21.05 39.50
#